data_AF-A0A3M7I2T1-F1
#
_entry.id   AF-A0A3M7I2T1-F1
#
_cell.length_a   1.000
_cell.length_b   1.000
_cell.length_c   1.000
_cell.angle_alpha   90.00
_cell.angle_beta   90.00
_cell.angle_gamma   90.00
#
_symmetry.space_group_name_H-M   'P 1'
#
loop_
_entity.id
_entity.type
_entity.pdbx_description
1 polymer ?
#
loop_
_entity_poly.entity_id
_entity_poly.type
_entity_poly.pdbx_seq_one_letter_code
_entity_poly.pdbx_strand_id
1 'polypeptide(L)'
;MARYPTFEEYDAAGNHSEGIRRCDELLQRSPDDIHLLTTKFKLLSVNPSVASTQDHENGSTAVLNRLTTLATPIKDPSDLCRIEMAVVESQADTYPPPTTAGPQVAKLWENAVKVSPNLNQKLDLISTRWERAVFDSRTADMQQTLIQLKALQPRNRVVYMAHAALTQMLSLKSDDLSAKLALGLARKAVSEKFDQEDARLDCRVPGQVFAVQGAREDVEKVKGTRFGESKQVWEFLRKGLGEKGVNGGEGENGSAGSDPSKVVEGQESLPAEIEKSKQQFAILIRNEAPSSEIRSFAVNTIRLFNIATTSGARRSPADACFVAISATIRLFEQTTCQYYLLHAAYLAESLLRVNEHIHEARLILVYLYMRLGLASLAMKYFDSLNVKEIQNDTIGHVLFTRLSFLHPHPTTVRKKETYDPLKQPRRILDVYVRCENKLADTEANVLHHGQTGMLFDLHELRDSLRFSRTRRLALLEWRRIGRLMRNKCDEHDALSGVGPQVARNWIEARDNRDFNAAFDFGYNVETVLHGVDGKVPGQAWVAYSLVADCIWSLATGQHALFSDAEALRDEVASRLQDVPGGSPPGVTEPERLAGELAFQLLSVLIYAQGKTPDETKLAESLTSSTVALDNLKLQDLLSTDDSLAEHLEHHYVFADAVRLVIATCNAISGKSPTLVSEKCQELQQRAKDLFTKIQRHATEQQVRRKAPGVRQLMAEDDGEVWKELQVFGGKEMDGFCEDVAKAAKEGWEGLGRVKFVWNQL
;
A
#
# COMPACT_ATOMS: atom_id res chain seq x y z
N MET A 1 36.07 -32.11 -18.43
CA MET A 1 35.62 -30.76 -18.85
C MET A 1 35.63 -29.88 -17.62
N ALA A 2 36.21 -28.69 -17.69
CA ALA A 2 36.16 -27.75 -16.58
C ALA A 2 34.72 -27.24 -16.43
N ARG A 3 34.16 -27.29 -15.21
CA ARG A 3 32.84 -26.75 -14.91
C ARG A 3 32.87 -25.23 -15.08
N TYR A 4 31.91 -24.69 -15.83
CA TYR A 4 31.74 -23.25 -16.01
C TYR A 4 31.24 -22.62 -14.71
N PRO A 5 31.77 -21.45 -14.30
CA PRO A 5 31.27 -20.73 -13.14
C PRO A 5 29.86 -20.21 -13.41
N THR A 6 28.97 -20.27 -12.43
CA THR A 6 27.66 -19.59 -12.47
C THR A 6 27.55 -18.61 -11.33
N PHE A 7 26.77 -17.54 -11.51
CA PHE A 7 26.61 -16.54 -10.47
C PHE A 7 26.01 -17.14 -9.19
N GLU A 8 24.99 -17.98 -9.34
CA GLU A 8 24.23 -18.60 -8.24
C GLU A 8 25.12 -19.49 -7.36
N GLU A 9 26.12 -20.16 -7.95
CA GLU A 9 27.05 -21.01 -7.21
C GLU A 9 27.94 -20.20 -6.26
N TYR A 10 28.48 -19.07 -6.74
CA TYR A 10 29.37 -18.23 -5.94
C TYR A 10 28.63 -17.28 -5.01
N ASP A 11 27.44 -16.86 -5.39
CA ASP A 11 26.57 -16.00 -4.58
C ASP A 11 26.06 -16.75 -3.34
N ALA A 12 25.55 -17.98 -3.52
CA ALA A 12 25.13 -18.84 -2.41
C ALA A 12 26.28 -19.17 -1.43
N ALA A 13 27.53 -19.19 -1.93
CA ALA A 13 28.72 -19.46 -1.12
C ALA A 13 29.36 -18.19 -0.52
N GLY A 14 28.88 -16.98 -0.88
CA GLY A 14 29.49 -15.70 -0.48
C GLY A 14 30.92 -15.50 -1.00
N ASN A 15 31.35 -16.28 -1.99
CA ASN A 15 32.75 -16.35 -2.46
C ASN A 15 32.92 -15.65 -3.82
N HIS A 16 32.41 -14.42 -3.93
CA HIS A 16 32.40 -13.68 -5.21
C HIS A 16 33.80 -13.47 -5.80
N SER A 17 34.82 -13.21 -4.97
CA SER A 17 36.21 -13.01 -5.42
C SER A 17 36.78 -14.24 -6.12
N GLU A 18 36.46 -15.45 -5.63
CA GLU A 18 36.90 -16.69 -6.26
C GLU A 18 36.20 -16.90 -7.61
N GLY A 19 34.90 -16.59 -7.67
CA GLY A 19 34.15 -16.63 -8.92
C GLY A 19 34.72 -15.67 -9.97
N ILE A 20 35.10 -14.45 -9.57
CA ILE A 20 35.74 -13.46 -10.46
C ILE A 20 37.08 -14.01 -10.98
N ARG A 21 37.94 -14.51 -10.09
CA ARG A 21 39.23 -15.11 -10.46
C ARG A 21 39.05 -16.26 -11.43
N ARG A 22 38.05 -17.11 -11.20
CA ARG A 22 37.74 -18.24 -12.07
C ARG A 22 37.28 -17.80 -13.46
N CYS A 23 36.44 -16.76 -13.54
CA CYS A 23 36.08 -16.14 -14.80
C CYS A 23 37.31 -15.62 -15.55
N ASP A 24 38.24 -14.94 -14.86
CA ASP A 24 39.46 -14.40 -15.48
C ASP A 24 40.37 -15.48 -16.06
N GLU A 25 40.59 -16.58 -15.34
CA GLU A 25 41.37 -17.73 -15.84
C GLU A 25 40.78 -18.32 -17.12
N LEU A 26 39.45 -18.41 -17.21
CA LEU A 26 38.77 -18.98 -18.37
C LEU A 26 38.71 -17.98 -19.53
N LEU A 27 38.53 -16.69 -19.25
CA LEU A 27 38.54 -15.62 -20.24
C LEU A 27 39.93 -15.40 -20.87
N GLN A 28 41.02 -15.81 -20.21
CA GLN A 28 42.34 -15.85 -20.86
C GLN A 28 42.38 -16.85 -22.03
N ARG A 29 41.62 -17.94 -21.94
CA ARG A 29 41.55 -18.99 -22.97
C ARG A 29 40.46 -18.72 -24.00
N SER A 30 39.36 -18.09 -23.57
CA SER A 30 38.22 -17.75 -24.41
C SER A 30 37.79 -16.30 -24.16
N PRO A 31 38.54 -15.32 -24.73
CA PRO A 31 38.32 -13.90 -24.44
C PRO A 31 36.93 -13.36 -24.79
N ASP A 32 36.27 -13.94 -25.78
CA ASP A 32 34.99 -13.45 -26.28
C ASP A 32 33.79 -14.27 -25.79
N ASP A 33 33.99 -15.09 -24.75
CA ASP A 33 32.91 -15.90 -24.17
C ASP A 33 31.90 -15.02 -23.43
N ILE A 34 30.72 -14.85 -24.04
CA ILE A 34 29.64 -13.99 -23.56
C ILE A 34 29.12 -14.45 -22.20
N HIS A 35 29.04 -15.76 -21.95
CA HIS A 35 28.51 -16.29 -20.70
C HIS A 35 29.48 -16.03 -19.54
N LEU A 36 30.79 -16.21 -19.76
CA LEU A 36 31.80 -15.87 -18.78
C LEU A 36 31.85 -14.37 -18.49
N LEU A 37 31.76 -13.52 -19.52
CA LEU A 37 31.70 -12.07 -19.35
C LEU A 37 30.45 -11.64 -18.57
N THR A 38 29.28 -12.21 -18.88
CA THR A 38 28.02 -11.90 -18.17
C THR A 38 28.09 -12.35 -16.71
N THR A 39 28.62 -13.54 -16.43
CA THR A 39 28.80 -14.04 -15.05
C THR A 39 29.80 -13.18 -14.28
N LYS A 40 30.93 -12.80 -14.89
CA LYS A 40 31.90 -11.88 -14.30
C LYS A 40 31.25 -10.53 -13.97
N PHE A 41 30.43 -9.99 -14.87
CA PHE A 41 29.68 -8.76 -14.63
C PHE A 41 28.79 -8.89 -13.38
N LYS A 42 27.96 -9.94 -13.27
CA LYS A 42 27.08 -10.14 -12.11
C LYS A 42 27.86 -10.18 -10.79
N LEU A 43 28.96 -10.94 -10.76
CA LEU A 43 29.81 -11.08 -9.57
C LEU A 43 30.48 -9.75 -9.17
N LEU A 44 30.94 -8.95 -10.14
CA LEU A 44 31.52 -7.63 -9.87
C LEU A 44 30.47 -6.62 -9.37
N SER A 45 29.22 -6.74 -9.84
CA SER A 45 28.15 -5.81 -9.46
C SER A 45 27.67 -5.97 -8.02
N VAL A 46 27.74 -7.18 -7.46
CA VAL A 46 27.34 -7.44 -6.06
C VAL A 46 28.48 -7.17 -5.06
N ASN A 47 29.74 -7.07 -5.52
CA ASN A 47 30.90 -6.83 -4.66
C ASN A 47 31.74 -5.60 -5.08
N PRO A 48 31.26 -4.37 -4.83
CA PRO A 48 31.96 -3.15 -5.22
C PRO A 48 33.28 -2.92 -4.46
N SER A 49 33.50 -3.61 -3.32
CA SER A 49 34.76 -3.50 -2.55
C SER A 49 35.97 -4.15 -3.23
N VAL A 50 35.73 -5.14 -4.11
CA VAL A 50 36.76 -5.72 -4.98
C VAL A 50 37.00 -4.85 -6.21
N ALA A 51 36.02 -4.02 -6.60
CA ALA A 51 36.16 -3.07 -7.71
C ALA A 51 36.93 -1.79 -7.35
N SER A 52 37.08 -1.46 -6.06
CA SER A 52 37.76 -0.24 -5.58
C SER A 52 39.24 -0.44 -5.25
N THR A 53 39.75 -1.67 -5.26
CA THR A 53 41.16 -1.98 -5.02
C THR A 53 41.87 -2.30 -6.34
N GLN A 54 42.32 -1.22 -7.00
CA GLN A 54 43.21 -1.20 -8.17
C GLN A 54 42.56 -1.63 -9.52
N ASP A 55 42.63 -0.72 -10.49
CA ASP A 55 42.23 -0.82 -11.91
C ASP A 55 40.77 -0.53 -12.31
N HIS A 56 40.55 0.71 -12.78
CA HIS A 56 39.39 1.10 -13.60
C HIS A 56 39.19 0.20 -14.85
N GLU A 57 40.19 -0.59 -15.25
CA GLU A 57 40.15 -1.52 -16.39
C GLU A 57 39.44 -2.86 -16.07
N ASN A 58 39.19 -3.20 -14.80
CA ASN A 58 38.65 -4.50 -14.38
C ASN A 58 37.26 -4.46 -13.71
N GLY A 59 36.63 -3.29 -13.60
CA GLY A 59 35.30 -3.13 -13.00
C GLY A 59 34.13 -3.64 -13.86
N SER A 60 32.92 -3.70 -13.29
CA SER A 60 31.70 -4.16 -13.99
C SER A 60 31.42 -3.36 -15.27
N THR A 61 31.63 -2.04 -15.24
CA THR A 61 31.53 -1.17 -16.43
C THR A 61 32.53 -1.53 -17.53
N ALA A 62 33.75 -1.96 -17.18
CA ALA A 62 34.75 -2.37 -18.15
C ALA A 62 34.35 -3.67 -18.87
N VAL A 63 33.73 -4.60 -18.14
CA VAL A 63 33.15 -5.83 -18.72
C VAL A 63 32.03 -5.51 -19.72
N LEU A 64 31.14 -4.57 -19.39
CA LEU A 64 30.11 -4.11 -20.33
C LEU A 64 30.71 -3.42 -21.56
N ASN A 65 31.72 -2.57 -21.38
CA ASN A 65 32.41 -1.94 -22.50
C ASN A 65 33.03 -3.00 -23.43
N ARG A 66 33.68 -4.02 -22.87
CA ARG A 66 34.25 -5.15 -23.63
C ARG A 66 33.18 -5.90 -24.43
N LEU A 67 32.03 -6.20 -23.84
CA LEU A 67 30.91 -6.82 -24.56
C LEU A 67 30.48 -5.98 -25.78
N THR A 68 30.50 -4.64 -25.67
CA THR A 68 30.14 -3.75 -26.79
C THR A 68 31.18 -3.67 -27.92
N THR A 69 32.41 -4.09 -27.65
CA THR A 69 33.56 -3.98 -28.58
C THR A 69 34.07 -5.33 -29.08
N LEU A 70 33.33 -6.42 -28.87
CA LEU A 70 33.67 -7.74 -29.41
C LEU A 70 33.83 -7.68 -30.94
N ALA A 71 34.82 -8.40 -31.46
CA ALA A 71 35.13 -8.41 -32.90
C ALA A 71 33.92 -8.86 -33.75
N THR A 72 33.16 -9.82 -33.23
CA THR A 72 31.87 -10.25 -33.78
C THR A 72 30.76 -9.69 -32.90
N PRO A 73 29.88 -8.80 -33.43
CA PRO A 73 28.75 -8.31 -32.67
C PRO A 73 27.81 -9.44 -32.25
N ILE A 74 27.28 -9.33 -31.03
CA ILE A 74 26.30 -10.28 -30.48
C ILE A 74 25.00 -10.12 -31.25
N LYS A 75 24.52 -11.22 -31.86
CA LYS A 75 23.30 -11.23 -32.70
C LYS A 75 22.17 -12.05 -32.10
N ASP A 76 22.48 -12.99 -31.22
CA ASP A 76 21.49 -13.86 -30.60
C ASP A 76 20.65 -13.06 -29.59
N PRO A 77 19.31 -12.97 -29.78
CA PRO A 77 18.44 -12.29 -28.83
C PRO A 77 18.56 -12.87 -27.41
N SER A 78 18.77 -14.18 -27.25
CA SER A 78 18.88 -14.79 -25.93
C SER A 78 20.06 -14.24 -25.14
N ASP A 79 21.23 -14.11 -25.78
CA ASP A 79 22.42 -13.53 -25.15
C ASP A 79 22.26 -12.05 -24.82
N LEU A 80 21.64 -11.25 -25.71
CA LEU A 80 21.33 -9.85 -25.45
C LEU A 80 20.40 -9.71 -24.23
N CYS A 81 19.34 -10.53 -24.17
CA CYS A 81 18.41 -10.58 -23.04
C CYS A 81 19.12 -10.94 -21.73
N ARG A 82 20.04 -11.92 -21.75
CA ARG A 82 20.80 -12.32 -20.55
C ARG A 82 21.69 -11.20 -20.03
N ILE A 83 22.39 -10.50 -20.92
CA ILE A 83 23.25 -9.36 -20.54
C ILE A 83 22.39 -8.23 -19.97
N GLU A 84 21.32 -7.85 -20.65
CA GLU A 84 20.42 -6.80 -20.19
C GLU A 84 19.77 -7.14 -18.86
N MET A 85 19.31 -8.38 -18.67
CA MET A 85 18.75 -8.87 -17.41
C MET A 85 19.76 -8.77 -16.28
N ALA A 86 21.03 -9.16 -16.52
CA ALA A 86 22.09 -9.01 -15.53
C ALA A 86 22.29 -7.54 -15.10
N VAL A 87 22.22 -6.60 -16.05
CA VAL A 87 22.35 -5.17 -15.76
C VAL A 87 21.15 -4.65 -14.97
N VAL A 88 19.93 -5.01 -15.37
CA VAL A 88 18.70 -4.62 -14.65
C VAL A 88 18.71 -5.18 -13.22
N GLU A 89 19.07 -6.45 -13.04
CA GLU A 89 19.24 -7.08 -11.72
C GLU A 89 20.27 -6.35 -10.86
N SER A 90 21.40 -5.90 -11.44
CA SER A 90 22.41 -5.13 -10.71
C SER A 90 21.94 -3.75 -10.26
N GLN A 91 20.83 -3.27 -10.82
CA GLN A 91 20.22 -1.98 -10.50
C GLN A 91 18.96 -2.12 -9.65
N ALA A 92 18.60 -3.35 -9.23
CA ALA A 92 17.32 -3.64 -8.58
C ALA A 92 17.05 -2.75 -7.34
N ASP A 93 18.09 -2.41 -6.58
CA ASP A 93 17.98 -1.58 -5.37
C ASP A 93 18.24 -0.08 -5.61
N THR A 94 18.38 0.36 -6.86
CA THR A 94 18.53 1.78 -7.19
C THR A 94 17.18 2.50 -7.09
N TYR A 95 17.12 3.57 -6.30
CA TYR A 95 15.91 4.40 -6.13
C TYR A 95 16.20 5.89 -6.41
N PRO A 96 15.38 6.57 -7.24
CA PRO A 96 14.26 6.02 -8.01
C PRO A 96 14.71 4.98 -9.06
N PRO A 97 13.84 4.04 -9.48
CA PRO A 97 14.22 3.03 -10.48
C PRO A 97 14.76 3.67 -11.77
N PRO A 98 15.85 3.14 -12.34
CA PRO A 98 16.39 3.66 -13.60
C PRO A 98 15.40 3.51 -14.76
N THR A 99 15.31 4.53 -15.60
CA THR A 99 14.48 4.50 -16.81
C THR A 99 15.17 3.83 -18.00
N THR A 100 16.41 3.36 -17.82
CA THR A 100 17.22 2.68 -18.85
C THR A 100 18.17 1.66 -18.24
N ALA A 101 18.49 0.60 -19.00
CA ALA A 101 19.57 -0.34 -18.71
C ALA A 101 20.97 0.23 -19.04
N GLY A 102 21.04 1.48 -19.52
CA GLY A 102 22.27 2.20 -19.75
C GLY A 102 22.80 2.14 -21.19
N PRO A 103 23.77 3.00 -21.53
CA PRO A 103 24.20 3.22 -22.90
C PRO A 103 24.94 2.02 -23.51
N GLN A 104 25.63 1.21 -22.71
CA GLN A 104 26.31 -0.01 -23.20
C GLN A 104 25.30 -1.04 -23.68
N VAL A 105 24.23 -1.29 -22.92
CA VAL A 105 23.16 -2.21 -23.32
C VAL A 105 22.44 -1.68 -24.57
N ALA A 106 22.14 -0.39 -24.63
CA ALA A 106 21.56 0.24 -25.82
C ALA A 106 22.44 0.02 -27.06
N LYS A 107 23.76 0.19 -26.92
CA LYS A 107 24.73 -0.03 -28.00
C LYS A 107 24.82 -1.49 -28.45
N LEU A 108 24.70 -2.46 -27.54
CA LEU A 108 24.66 -3.89 -27.89
C LEU A 108 23.48 -4.19 -28.82
N TRP A 109 22.28 -3.75 -28.43
CA TRP A 109 21.07 -3.91 -29.25
C TRP A 109 21.19 -3.17 -30.59
N GLU A 110 21.72 -1.95 -30.61
CA GLU A 110 21.96 -1.21 -31.86
C GLU A 110 22.92 -1.95 -32.79
N ASN A 111 24.01 -2.50 -32.26
CA ASN A 111 24.98 -3.26 -33.05
C ASN A 111 24.31 -4.49 -33.67
N ALA A 112 23.51 -5.21 -32.90
CA ALA A 112 22.74 -6.37 -33.38
C ALA A 112 21.77 -5.99 -34.52
N VAL A 113 21.03 -4.89 -34.37
CA VAL A 113 20.12 -4.37 -35.41
C VAL A 113 20.89 -3.94 -36.65
N LYS A 114 22.03 -3.23 -36.49
CA LYS A 114 22.86 -2.75 -37.61
C LYS A 114 23.39 -3.90 -38.47
N VAL A 115 23.85 -4.99 -37.86
CA VAL A 115 24.41 -6.15 -38.57
C VAL A 115 23.37 -7.15 -39.07
N SER A 116 22.10 -6.97 -38.71
CA SER A 116 21.02 -7.86 -39.13
C SER A 116 20.70 -7.69 -40.63
N PRO A 117 20.69 -8.77 -41.43
CA PRO A 117 20.64 -8.71 -42.88
C PRO A 117 19.29 -8.30 -43.47
N ASN A 118 18.16 -8.60 -42.80
CA ASN A 118 16.82 -8.33 -43.34
C ASN A 118 15.95 -7.53 -42.35
N LEU A 119 14.89 -6.91 -42.90
CA LEU A 119 13.98 -6.05 -42.14
C LEU A 119 13.26 -6.81 -41.02
N ASN A 120 12.81 -8.05 -41.27
CA ASN A 120 12.07 -8.83 -40.27
C ASN A 120 12.92 -9.09 -39.02
N GLN A 121 14.17 -9.51 -39.19
CA GLN A 121 15.10 -9.72 -38.07
C GLN A 121 15.38 -8.42 -37.29
N LYS A 122 15.46 -7.27 -37.99
CA LYS A 122 15.59 -5.97 -37.32
C LYS A 122 14.35 -5.64 -36.48
N LEU A 123 13.17 -5.88 -37.04
CA LEU A 123 11.90 -5.67 -36.33
C LEU A 123 11.79 -6.62 -35.13
N ASP A 124 12.12 -7.90 -35.28
CA ASP A 124 12.08 -8.90 -34.20
C ASP A 124 13.00 -8.50 -33.03
N LEU A 125 14.23 -8.06 -33.32
CA LEU A 125 15.16 -7.56 -32.30
C LEU A 125 14.62 -6.34 -31.57
N ILE A 126 14.06 -5.36 -32.30
CA ILE A 126 13.55 -4.13 -31.69
C ILE A 126 12.27 -4.41 -30.88
N SER A 127 11.38 -5.27 -31.38
CA SER A 127 10.18 -5.72 -30.67
C SER A 127 10.54 -6.46 -29.38
N THR A 128 11.52 -7.35 -29.43
CA THR A 128 12.03 -8.05 -28.23
C THR A 128 12.56 -7.06 -27.19
N ARG A 129 13.35 -6.06 -27.61
CA ARG A 129 13.84 -5.01 -26.70
C ARG A 129 12.70 -4.15 -26.16
N TRP A 130 11.72 -3.80 -26.99
CA TRP A 130 10.54 -3.03 -26.60
C TRP A 130 9.77 -3.74 -25.49
N GLU A 131 9.42 -5.02 -25.68
CA GLU A 131 8.69 -5.82 -24.69
C GLU A 131 9.43 -5.84 -23.36
N ARG A 132 10.74 -6.12 -23.37
CA ARG A 132 11.57 -6.13 -22.16
C ARG A 132 11.60 -4.77 -21.45
N ALA A 133 11.78 -3.69 -22.20
CA ALA A 133 11.75 -2.35 -21.63
C ALA A 133 10.38 -2.03 -20.99
N VAL A 134 9.28 -2.51 -21.57
CA VAL A 134 7.94 -2.36 -21.00
C VAL A 134 7.78 -3.14 -19.69
N PHE A 135 8.19 -4.42 -19.64
CA PHE A 135 8.09 -5.23 -18.42
C PHE A 135 8.88 -4.62 -17.25
N ASP A 136 10.07 -4.09 -17.54
CA ASP A 136 10.93 -3.46 -16.55
C ASP A 136 10.52 -2.00 -16.22
N SER A 137 9.52 -1.44 -16.90
CA SER A 137 9.13 -0.01 -16.84
C SER A 137 10.26 0.97 -17.19
N ARG A 138 11.15 0.60 -18.12
CA ARG A 138 12.26 1.43 -18.60
C ARG A 138 11.80 2.36 -19.72
N THR A 139 11.14 3.46 -19.34
CA THR A 139 10.53 4.42 -20.27
C THR A 139 11.50 5.03 -21.29
N ALA A 140 12.77 5.24 -20.92
CA ALA A 140 13.77 5.77 -21.85
C ALA A 140 14.18 4.74 -22.90
N ASP A 141 14.31 3.47 -22.53
CA ASP A 141 14.58 2.39 -23.48
C ASP A 141 13.36 2.11 -24.39
N MET A 142 12.15 2.19 -23.85
CA MET A 142 10.91 2.18 -24.64
C MET A 142 10.93 3.29 -25.71
N GLN A 143 11.24 4.53 -25.33
CA GLN A 143 11.35 5.62 -26.30
C GLN A 143 12.43 5.35 -27.37
N GLN A 144 13.61 4.87 -26.98
CA GLN A 144 14.69 4.54 -27.92
C GLN A 144 14.26 3.48 -28.94
N THR A 145 13.58 2.42 -28.52
CA THR A 145 13.05 1.41 -29.45
C THR A 145 12.02 1.99 -30.42
N LEU A 146 11.15 2.91 -29.98
CA LEU A 146 10.19 3.59 -30.85
C LEU A 146 10.87 4.51 -31.87
N ILE A 147 11.97 5.17 -31.50
CA ILE A 147 12.79 5.96 -32.43
C ILE A 147 13.37 5.04 -33.53
N GLN A 148 13.88 3.86 -33.15
CA GLN A 148 14.42 2.88 -34.09
C GLN A 148 13.31 2.31 -35.01
N LEU A 149 12.16 1.93 -34.45
CA LEU A 149 11.00 1.47 -35.23
C LEU A 149 10.52 2.54 -36.21
N LYS A 150 10.43 3.80 -35.77
CA LYS A 150 10.03 4.92 -36.62
C LYS A 150 11.02 5.15 -37.78
N ALA A 151 12.32 4.95 -37.55
CA ALA A 151 13.31 5.05 -38.62
C ALA A 151 13.15 3.94 -39.67
N LEU A 152 12.79 2.71 -39.25
CA LEU A 152 12.55 1.58 -40.15
C LEU A 152 11.16 1.62 -40.82
N GLN A 153 10.17 2.20 -40.14
CA GLN A 153 8.78 2.27 -40.57
C GLN A 153 8.22 3.70 -40.46
N PRO A 154 8.74 4.68 -41.22
CA PRO A 154 8.41 6.10 -41.06
C PRO A 154 6.95 6.46 -41.33
N ARG A 155 6.21 5.59 -42.03
CA ARG A 155 4.78 5.75 -42.32
C ARG A 155 3.87 5.11 -41.25
N ASN A 156 4.43 4.39 -40.28
CA ASN A 156 3.65 3.75 -39.24
C ASN A 156 3.20 4.79 -38.19
N ARG A 157 1.94 5.22 -38.30
CA ARG A 157 1.37 6.24 -37.41
C ARG A 157 1.16 5.75 -35.98
N VAL A 158 0.97 4.44 -35.77
CA VAL A 158 0.88 3.84 -34.43
C VAL A 158 2.21 4.04 -33.69
N VAL A 159 3.33 3.69 -34.32
CA VAL A 159 4.67 3.92 -33.76
C VAL A 159 4.93 5.42 -33.52
N TYR A 160 4.44 6.30 -34.42
CA TYR A 160 4.54 7.74 -34.23
C TYR A 160 3.79 8.21 -32.96
N MET A 161 2.55 7.75 -32.77
CA MET A 161 1.72 8.12 -31.62
C MET A 161 2.30 7.58 -30.32
N ALA A 162 2.75 6.32 -30.30
CA ALA A 162 3.45 5.75 -29.15
C ALA A 162 4.72 6.56 -28.81
N HIS A 163 5.50 6.96 -29.82
CA HIS A 163 6.71 7.77 -29.60
C HIS A 163 6.37 9.14 -28.99
N ALA A 164 5.31 9.80 -29.42
CA ALA A 164 4.85 11.06 -28.84
C ALA A 164 4.43 10.87 -27.37
N ALA A 165 3.69 9.79 -27.05
CA ALA A 165 3.28 9.46 -25.69
C ALA A 165 4.49 9.22 -24.77
N LEU A 166 5.43 8.36 -25.17
CA LEU A 166 6.60 8.05 -24.33
C LEU A 166 7.55 9.24 -24.17
N THR A 167 7.66 10.08 -25.20
CA THR A 167 8.42 11.34 -25.11
C THR A 167 7.78 12.27 -24.08
N GLN A 168 6.45 12.32 -24.00
CA GLN A 168 5.76 13.09 -22.98
C GLN A 168 5.98 12.49 -21.58
N MET A 169 5.97 11.17 -21.44
CA MET A 169 6.15 10.49 -20.15
C MET A 169 7.55 10.66 -19.55
N LEU A 170 8.57 10.94 -20.39
CA LEU A 170 9.93 11.28 -19.96
C LEU A 170 10.09 12.74 -19.53
N SER A 171 9.06 13.57 -19.69
CA SER A 171 9.09 14.95 -19.23
C SER A 171 8.88 15.01 -17.73
N LEU A 172 9.78 15.70 -17.03
CA LEU A 172 9.68 15.98 -15.60
C LEU A 172 9.09 17.38 -15.33
N LYS A 173 9.14 18.28 -16.33
CA LYS A 173 8.65 19.67 -16.24
C LYS A 173 8.09 20.14 -17.58
N SER A 174 7.14 21.07 -17.54
CA SER A 174 6.42 21.55 -18.72
C SER A 174 7.27 22.27 -19.77
N ASP A 175 8.53 22.57 -19.47
CA ASP A 175 9.46 23.34 -20.32
C ASP A 175 10.75 22.58 -20.68
N ASP A 176 10.87 21.31 -20.27
CA ASP A 176 12.03 20.51 -20.60
C ASP A 176 12.07 20.10 -22.08
N LEU A 177 13.20 19.50 -22.50
CA LEU A 177 13.38 19.10 -23.90
C LEU A 177 12.34 18.07 -24.32
N SER A 178 12.01 17.11 -23.45
CA SER A 178 11.01 16.07 -23.70
C SER A 178 9.62 16.67 -23.92
N ALA A 179 9.20 17.63 -23.09
CA ALA A 179 7.95 18.39 -23.25
C ALA A 179 7.88 19.09 -24.61
N LYS A 180 8.93 19.84 -24.97
CA LYS A 180 9.00 20.57 -26.24
C LYS A 180 8.94 19.63 -27.45
N LEU A 181 9.63 18.50 -27.39
CA LEU A 181 9.61 17.48 -28.43
C LEU A 181 8.22 16.82 -28.54
N ALA A 182 7.60 16.45 -27.41
CA ALA A 182 6.26 15.87 -27.38
C ALA A 182 5.22 16.83 -27.97
N LEU A 183 5.23 18.10 -27.59
CA LEU A 183 4.37 19.14 -28.16
C LEU A 183 4.59 19.30 -29.67
N GLY A 184 5.85 19.29 -30.12
CA GLY A 184 6.18 19.34 -31.54
C GLY A 184 5.61 18.15 -32.31
N LEU A 185 5.74 16.93 -31.76
CA LEU A 185 5.19 15.71 -32.35
C LEU A 185 3.66 15.74 -32.41
N ALA A 186 3.01 16.20 -31.33
CA ALA A 186 1.55 16.33 -31.24
C ALA A 186 1.00 17.36 -32.23
N ARG A 187 1.58 18.56 -32.29
CA ARG A 187 1.20 19.61 -33.27
C ARG A 187 1.36 19.13 -34.70
N LYS A 188 2.45 18.41 -34.98
CA LYS A 188 2.67 17.82 -36.30
C LYS A 188 1.57 16.83 -36.67
N ALA A 189 1.21 15.91 -35.78
CA ALA A 189 0.13 14.93 -36.03
C ALA A 189 -1.22 15.60 -36.32
N VAL A 190 -1.54 16.68 -35.61
CA VAL A 190 -2.76 17.49 -35.87
C VAL A 190 -2.66 18.20 -37.22
N SER A 191 -1.50 18.82 -37.53
CA SER A 191 -1.30 19.52 -38.81
C SER A 191 -1.37 18.60 -40.03
N GLU A 192 -0.92 17.35 -39.88
CA GLU A 192 -0.97 16.30 -40.89
C GLU A 192 -2.29 15.51 -40.86
N LYS A 193 -3.29 15.97 -40.07
CA LYS A 193 -4.67 15.44 -40.08
C LYS A 193 -4.77 13.93 -39.87
N PHE A 194 -3.99 13.39 -38.94
CA PHE A 194 -3.96 11.95 -38.66
C PHE A 194 -5.35 11.38 -38.29
N ASP A 195 -6.23 12.20 -37.71
CA ASP A 195 -7.61 11.86 -37.34
C ASP A 195 -8.54 11.66 -38.53
N GLN A 196 -8.26 12.29 -39.67
CA GLN A 196 -9.08 12.23 -40.89
C GLN A 196 -8.58 11.17 -41.88
N GLU A 197 -7.26 10.96 -41.92
CA GLU A 197 -6.63 10.08 -42.90
C GLU A 197 -6.57 8.61 -42.48
N ASP A 198 -6.72 8.30 -41.18
CA ASP A 198 -6.79 6.93 -40.66
C ASP A 198 -7.87 6.79 -39.59
N ALA A 199 -9.02 6.24 -39.99
CA ALA A 199 -10.16 6.01 -39.11
C ALA A 199 -9.90 4.97 -38.00
N ARG A 200 -8.87 4.12 -38.16
CA ARG A 200 -8.54 3.05 -37.20
C ARG A 200 -7.44 3.46 -36.21
N LEU A 201 -6.68 4.50 -36.52
CA LEU A 201 -5.63 5.01 -35.64
C LEU A 201 -6.22 5.59 -34.35
N ASP A 202 -5.65 5.24 -33.20
CA ASP A 202 -5.96 5.92 -31.95
C ASP A 202 -5.33 7.31 -31.91
N CYS A 203 -6.18 8.33 -32.03
CA CYS A 203 -5.75 9.72 -32.11
C CYS A 203 -5.76 10.44 -30.75
N ARG A 204 -5.95 9.79 -29.62
CA ARG A 204 -6.07 10.49 -28.32
C ARG A 204 -4.77 11.14 -27.85
N VAL A 205 -3.62 10.64 -28.28
CA VAL A 205 -2.29 11.04 -27.78
C VAL A 205 -2.01 12.54 -27.92
N PRO A 206 -2.19 13.21 -29.09
CA PRO A 206 -1.95 14.65 -29.19
C PRO A 206 -2.75 15.49 -28.20
N GLY A 207 -4.04 15.19 -28.01
CA GLY A 207 -4.85 15.90 -27.03
C GLY A 207 -4.40 15.64 -25.59
N GLN A 208 -4.01 14.39 -25.27
CA GLN A 208 -3.43 14.05 -23.96
C GLN A 208 -2.15 14.86 -23.71
N VAL A 209 -1.24 14.94 -24.69
CA VAL A 209 -0.01 15.75 -24.59
C VAL A 209 -0.34 17.23 -24.36
N PHE A 210 -1.26 17.81 -25.12
CA PHE A 210 -1.65 19.22 -24.94
C PHE A 210 -2.25 19.48 -23.55
N ALA A 211 -3.11 18.59 -23.07
CA ALA A 211 -3.74 18.71 -21.76
C ALA A 211 -2.72 18.59 -20.62
N VAL A 212 -1.84 17.59 -20.66
CA VAL A 212 -0.77 17.39 -19.65
C VAL A 212 0.20 18.57 -19.62
N GLN A 213 0.52 19.15 -20.78
CA GLN A 213 1.41 20.31 -20.90
C GLN A 213 0.73 21.66 -20.65
N GLY A 214 -0.58 21.67 -20.39
CA GLY A 214 -1.33 22.91 -20.17
C GLY A 214 -1.45 23.81 -21.41
N ALA A 215 -1.29 23.27 -22.62
CA ALA A 215 -1.32 24.03 -23.88
C ALA A 215 -2.75 24.40 -24.29
N ARG A 216 -3.38 25.35 -23.57
CA ARG A 216 -4.81 25.70 -23.69
C ARG A 216 -5.30 25.93 -25.12
N GLU A 217 -4.57 26.72 -25.91
CA GLU A 217 -4.95 27.01 -27.30
C GLU A 217 -4.98 25.73 -28.15
N ASP A 218 -4.02 24.84 -27.95
CA ASP A 218 -3.94 23.59 -28.69
C ASP A 218 -5.04 22.61 -28.23
N VAL A 219 -5.39 22.58 -26.93
CA VAL A 219 -6.53 21.81 -26.40
C VAL A 219 -7.86 22.29 -27.00
N GLU A 220 -8.10 23.61 -27.06
CA GLU A 220 -9.33 24.15 -27.66
C GLU A 220 -9.42 23.86 -29.16
N LYS A 221 -8.30 23.86 -29.89
CA LYS A 221 -8.28 23.50 -31.32
C LYS A 221 -8.66 22.04 -31.59
N VAL A 222 -8.33 21.13 -30.67
CA VAL A 222 -8.66 19.70 -30.82
C VAL A 222 -10.02 19.31 -30.22
N LYS A 223 -10.69 20.25 -29.55
CA LYS A 223 -12.01 20.03 -28.96
C LYS A 223 -13.03 19.63 -30.02
N GLY A 224 -13.77 18.55 -29.76
CA GLY A 224 -14.76 18.02 -30.71
C GLY A 224 -14.16 17.24 -31.89
N THR A 225 -12.84 17.02 -31.90
CA THR A 225 -12.16 16.12 -32.84
C THR A 225 -11.77 14.83 -32.13
N ARG A 226 -11.35 13.80 -32.88
CA ARG A 226 -10.85 12.53 -32.33
C ARG A 226 -9.59 12.70 -31.45
N PHE A 227 -8.85 13.79 -31.63
CA PHE A 227 -7.73 14.14 -30.77
C PHE A 227 -8.17 14.58 -29.37
N GLY A 228 -9.39 15.12 -29.23
CA GLY A 228 -9.95 15.59 -27.96
C GLY A 228 -10.67 14.53 -27.13
N GLU A 229 -10.75 13.28 -27.60
CA GLU A 229 -11.52 12.18 -26.98
C GLU A 229 -10.75 11.48 -25.84
N SER A 230 -10.20 12.25 -24.90
CA SER A 230 -9.47 11.71 -23.75
C SER A 230 -9.94 12.29 -22.42
N LYS A 231 -9.78 11.51 -21.34
CA LYS A 231 -10.05 11.93 -19.97
C LYS A 231 -9.25 13.19 -19.62
N GLN A 232 -7.98 13.23 -19.99
CA GLN A 232 -7.06 14.32 -19.71
C GLN A 232 -7.55 15.64 -20.33
N VAL A 233 -8.04 15.61 -21.58
CA VAL A 233 -8.61 16.79 -22.25
C VAL A 233 -9.90 17.24 -21.56
N TRP A 234 -10.80 16.31 -21.25
CA TRP A 234 -12.05 16.64 -20.56
C TRP A 234 -11.81 17.27 -19.18
N GLU A 235 -10.89 16.70 -18.38
CA GLU A 235 -10.54 17.23 -17.07
C GLU A 235 -9.88 18.61 -17.16
N PHE A 236 -9.02 18.82 -18.15
CA PHE A 236 -8.39 20.12 -18.40
C PHE A 236 -9.44 21.20 -18.73
N LEU A 237 -10.36 20.91 -19.65
CA LEU A 237 -11.43 21.84 -20.02
C LEU A 237 -12.37 22.14 -18.84
N ARG A 238 -12.69 21.13 -18.02
CA ARG A 238 -13.52 21.30 -16.82
C ARG A 238 -12.84 22.20 -15.78
N LYS A 239 -11.54 21.99 -15.51
CA LYS A 239 -10.77 22.86 -14.59
C LYS A 239 -10.76 24.31 -15.07
N GLY A 240 -10.63 24.54 -16.39
CA GLY A 240 -10.68 25.88 -16.98
C GLY A 240 -12.06 26.56 -16.95
N LEU A 241 -13.14 25.80 -16.75
CA LEU A 241 -14.50 26.32 -16.53
C LEU A 241 -14.78 26.58 -15.04
N GLY A 242 -14.14 25.82 -14.14
CA GLY A 242 -14.30 25.93 -12.68
C GLY A 242 -13.71 27.19 -12.03
N GLU A 243 -12.85 27.96 -12.73
CA GLU A 243 -12.41 29.30 -12.27
C GLU A 243 -13.44 30.41 -12.54
N LYS A 244 -14.54 30.09 -13.25
CA LYS A 244 -15.76 30.91 -13.30
C LYS A 244 -16.96 30.10 -12.80
N GLY A 245 -16.92 29.80 -11.51
CA GLY A 245 -18.06 29.48 -10.65
C GLY A 245 -18.68 28.10 -10.82
N VAL A 246 -18.42 27.21 -9.86
CA VAL A 246 -19.30 26.09 -9.44
C VAL A 246 -18.96 25.76 -7.97
N ASN A 247 -19.61 26.40 -6.99
CA ASN A 247 -20.55 25.67 -6.12
C ASN A 247 -21.38 24.65 -6.89
N GLY A 248 -21.43 23.42 -6.39
CA GLY A 248 -22.00 22.26 -7.05
C GLY A 248 -23.37 22.50 -7.71
N GLY A 249 -23.52 22.00 -8.93
CA GLY A 249 -24.80 21.70 -9.57
C GLY A 249 -24.74 20.24 -10.00
N GLU A 250 -25.62 19.38 -9.50
CA GLU A 250 -27.02 19.23 -9.91
C GLU A 250 -27.12 18.96 -11.42
N GLY A 251 -27.34 17.68 -11.74
CA GLY A 251 -27.72 17.26 -13.09
C GLY A 251 -29.18 17.61 -13.34
N GLU A 252 -29.41 18.63 -14.15
CA GLU A 252 -30.69 18.86 -14.80
C GLU A 252 -30.96 17.75 -15.82
N ASN A 253 -32.11 17.09 -15.70
CA ASN A 253 -32.75 16.44 -16.83
C ASN A 253 -34.26 16.77 -16.82
N GLY A 254 -34.61 17.65 -17.75
CA GLY A 254 -35.92 17.95 -18.36
C GLY A 254 -37.21 17.55 -17.64
N SER A 255 -37.96 18.57 -17.20
CA SER A 255 -39.43 18.51 -17.13
C SER A 255 -40.04 19.61 -17.98
N ALA A 256 -40.80 19.20 -19.00
CA ALA A 256 -41.75 20.05 -19.70
C ALA A 256 -42.82 20.57 -18.72
N GLY A 257 -43.21 21.83 -18.89
CA GLY A 257 -43.97 22.59 -17.90
C GLY A 257 -45.41 22.11 -17.64
N SER A 258 -45.86 22.38 -16.42
CA SER A 258 -47.26 22.65 -16.11
C SER A 258 -47.38 23.50 -14.83
N ASP A 259 -47.97 24.68 -15.01
CA ASP A 259 -48.61 25.64 -14.09
C ASP A 259 -48.35 25.61 -12.55
N PRO A 260 -47.98 26.75 -11.93
CA PRO A 260 -47.83 26.90 -10.48
C PRO A 260 -49.15 27.37 -9.87
N SER A 261 -50.06 26.46 -9.52
CA SER A 261 -51.13 26.76 -8.57
C SER A 261 -51.78 25.47 -8.05
N LYS A 262 -51.23 24.95 -6.95
CA LYS A 262 -51.98 24.24 -5.90
C LYS A 262 -51.09 24.12 -4.67
N VAL A 263 -51.32 25.02 -3.73
CA VAL A 263 -50.92 24.88 -2.33
C VAL A 263 -51.60 23.60 -1.81
N VAL A 264 -50.80 22.62 -1.40
CA VAL A 264 -51.22 21.52 -0.54
C VAL A 264 -50.28 21.53 0.66
N GLU A 265 -50.72 22.16 1.74
CA GLU A 265 -50.16 21.91 3.07
C GLU A 265 -50.56 20.49 3.50
N GLY A 266 -49.58 19.69 3.93
CA GLY A 266 -49.79 18.42 4.63
C GLY A 266 -48.98 17.25 4.08
N GLN A 267 -47.85 16.96 4.75
CA GLN A 267 -46.87 15.87 4.54
C GLN A 267 -45.85 16.09 3.39
N GLU A 268 -44.63 16.51 3.78
CA GLU A 268 -43.45 16.41 2.91
C GLU A 268 -43.19 14.93 2.55
N SER A 269 -42.83 14.65 1.30
CA SER A 269 -42.50 13.27 0.90
C SER A 269 -41.23 12.80 1.63
N LEU A 270 -41.19 11.54 2.11
CA LEU A 270 -40.04 10.95 2.83
C LEU A 270 -38.66 11.25 2.20
N PRO A 271 -38.46 11.21 0.86
CA PRO A 271 -37.18 11.60 0.26
C PRO A 271 -36.76 13.05 0.53
N ALA A 272 -37.70 13.99 0.55
CA ALA A 272 -37.43 15.41 0.84
C ALA A 272 -37.02 15.62 2.30
N GLU A 273 -37.64 14.90 3.23
CA GLU A 273 -37.25 14.93 4.66
C GLU A 273 -35.83 14.39 4.88
N ILE A 274 -35.47 13.32 4.15
CA ILE A 274 -34.12 12.75 4.18
C ILE A 274 -33.09 13.75 3.65
N GLU A 275 -33.38 14.40 2.51
CA GLU A 275 -32.46 15.37 1.92
C GLU A 275 -32.27 16.60 2.82
N LYS A 276 -33.36 17.09 3.41
CA LYS A 276 -33.32 18.13 4.44
C LYS A 276 -32.47 17.72 5.65
N SER A 277 -32.57 16.45 6.08
CA SER A 277 -31.75 15.92 7.17
C SER A 277 -30.26 15.89 6.82
N LYS A 278 -29.90 15.50 5.59
CA LYS A 278 -28.50 15.55 5.12
C LYS A 278 -27.95 16.99 5.15
N GLN A 279 -28.71 17.95 4.63
CA GLN A 279 -28.34 19.37 4.64
C GLN A 279 -28.22 19.92 6.06
N GLN A 280 -29.17 19.58 6.93
CA GLN A 280 -29.13 19.97 8.34
C GLN A 280 -27.89 19.41 9.04
N PHE A 281 -27.55 18.14 8.81
CA PHE A 281 -26.35 17.54 9.37
C PHE A 281 -25.07 18.27 8.91
N ALA A 282 -24.96 18.57 7.61
CA ALA A 282 -23.83 19.34 7.08
C ALA A 282 -23.70 20.73 7.75
N ILE A 283 -24.83 21.39 8.04
CA ILE A 283 -24.85 22.67 8.77
C ILE A 283 -24.37 22.49 10.21
N LEU A 284 -24.82 21.44 10.91
CA LEU A 284 -24.40 21.16 12.29
C LEU A 284 -22.89 20.88 12.37
N ILE A 285 -22.33 20.13 11.41
CA ILE A 285 -20.89 19.86 11.33
C ILE A 285 -20.11 21.15 11.06
N ARG A 286 -20.56 21.96 10.08
CA ARG A 286 -19.94 23.24 9.75
C ARG A 286 -19.92 24.23 10.93
N ASN A 287 -20.97 24.21 11.74
CA ASN A 287 -21.13 25.09 12.90
C ASN A 287 -20.52 24.51 14.18
N GLU A 288 -19.86 23.35 14.12
CA GLU A 288 -19.30 22.65 15.28
C GLU A 288 -20.32 22.48 16.42
N ALA A 289 -21.56 22.10 16.08
CA ALA A 289 -22.66 22.04 17.02
C ALA A 289 -22.33 21.16 18.25
N PRO A 290 -22.80 21.56 19.46
CA PRO A 290 -22.50 20.83 20.69
C PRO A 290 -23.17 19.45 20.71
N SER A 291 -22.64 18.54 21.52
CA SER A 291 -23.09 17.14 21.58
C SER A 291 -24.58 16.99 21.90
N SER A 292 -25.20 17.94 22.61
CA SER A 292 -26.64 17.94 22.89
C SER A 292 -27.50 18.14 21.63
N GLU A 293 -27.08 19.02 20.73
CA GLU A 293 -27.76 19.27 19.45
C GLU A 293 -27.57 18.10 18.50
N ILE A 294 -26.35 17.56 18.39
CA ILE A 294 -26.08 16.36 17.61
C ILE A 294 -26.88 15.16 18.14
N ARG A 295 -27.05 15.03 19.47
CA ARG A 295 -27.83 13.96 20.08
C ARG A 295 -29.30 14.06 19.72
N SER A 296 -29.88 15.26 19.86
CA SER A 296 -31.25 15.53 19.44
C SER A 296 -31.47 15.23 17.96
N PHE A 297 -30.49 15.56 17.11
CA PHE A 297 -30.50 15.24 15.69
C PHE A 297 -30.40 13.73 15.41
N ALA A 298 -29.53 13.00 16.12
CA ALA A 298 -29.40 11.55 16.02
C ALA A 298 -30.71 10.83 16.38
N VAL A 299 -31.37 11.22 17.47
CA VAL A 299 -32.69 10.70 17.87
C VAL A 299 -33.72 10.86 16.74
N ASN A 300 -33.81 12.06 16.15
CA ASN A 300 -34.76 12.34 15.09
C ASN A 300 -34.47 11.53 13.81
N THR A 301 -33.20 11.36 13.45
CA THR A 301 -32.81 10.62 12.25
C THR A 301 -32.96 9.10 12.42
N ILE A 302 -32.78 8.56 13.63
CA ILE A 302 -33.11 7.16 13.94
C ILE A 302 -34.62 6.91 13.80
N ARG A 303 -35.47 7.84 14.27
CA ARG A 303 -36.92 7.77 14.04
C ARG A 303 -37.26 7.81 12.56
N LEU A 304 -36.64 8.70 11.81
CA LEU A 304 -36.81 8.80 10.36
C LEU A 304 -36.41 7.49 9.66
N PHE A 305 -35.31 6.87 10.06
CA PHE A 305 -34.90 5.56 9.56
C PHE A 305 -35.96 4.49 9.85
N ASN A 306 -36.46 4.39 11.08
CA ASN A 306 -37.52 3.46 11.43
C ASN A 306 -38.77 3.66 10.55
N ILE A 307 -39.25 4.91 10.41
CA ILE A 307 -40.36 5.24 9.50
C ILE A 307 -40.07 4.77 8.07
N ALA A 308 -38.87 5.07 7.57
CA ALA A 308 -38.45 4.68 6.23
C ALA A 308 -38.50 3.15 6.03
N THR A 309 -38.07 2.35 7.02
CA THR A 309 -38.11 0.88 6.92
C THR A 309 -39.52 0.32 6.73
N THR A 310 -40.54 1.01 7.24
CA THR A 310 -41.95 0.60 7.14
C THR A 310 -42.65 1.11 5.87
N SER A 311 -42.04 2.04 5.15
CA SER A 311 -42.66 2.74 4.01
C SER A 311 -42.61 1.99 2.67
N GLY A 312 -41.88 0.88 2.58
CA GLY A 312 -41.74 0.06 1.38
C GLY A 312 -40.81 0.63 0.28
N ALA A 313 -40.21 1.81 0.48
CA ALA A 313 -39.24 2.40 -0.43
C ALA A 313 -37.89 1.67 -0.38
N ARG A 314 -37.28 1.37 -1.54
CA ARG A 314 -36.06 0.52 -1.61
C ARG A 314 -34.76 1.18 -1.15
N ARG A 315 -34.56 2.49 -1.41
CA ARG A 315 -33.32 3.23 -1.10
C ARG A 315 -33.46 4.19 0.08
N SER A 316 -34.66 4.74 0.31
CA SER A 316 -34.93 5.69 1.40
C SER A 316 -34.51 5.19 2.80
N PRO A 317 -34.66 3.90 3.15
CA PRO A 317 -34.13 3.38 4.43
C PRO A 317 -32.62 3.50 4.57
N ALA A 318 -31.86 3.33 3.48
CA ALA A 318 -30.39 3.39 3.52
C ALA A 318 -29.90 4.80 3.82
N ASP A 319 -30.37 5.81 3.07
CA ASP A 319 -29.97 7.19 3.26
C ASP A 319 -30.34 7.72 4.66
N ALA A 320 -31.55 7.40 5.15
CA ALA A 320 -31.95 7.77 6.50
C ALA A 320 -31.07 7.12 7.58
N CYS A 321 -30.73 5.84 7.40
CA CYS A 321 -29.81 5.12 8.30
C CYS A 321 -28.40 5.72 8.27
N PHE A 322 -27.88 6.10 7.11
CA PHE A 322 -26.54 6.66 6.98
C PHE A 322 -26.41 8.01 7.68
N VAL A 323 -27.41 8.88 7.58
CA VAL A 323 -27.42 10.14 8.34
C VAL A 323 -27.44 9.87 9.85
N ALA A 324 -28.23 8.90 10.32
CA ALA A 324 -28.27 8.49 11.72
C ALA A 324 -26.91 7.93 12.20
N ILE A 325 -26.25 7.11 11.37
CA ILE A 325 -24.91 6.57 11.65
C ILE A 325 -23.89 7.72 11.73
N SER A 326 -23.89 8.66 10.78
CA SER A 326 -22.98 9.82 10.80
C SER A 326 -23.15 10.66 12.06
N ALA A 327 -24.39 10.95 12.46
CA ALA A 327 -24.67 11.69 13.69
C ALA A 327 -24.18 10.95 14.94
N THR A 328 -24.37 9.63 14.98
CA THR A 328 -23.94 8.80 16.10
C THR A 328 -22.41 8.69 16.20
N ILE A 329 -21.71 8.56 15.06
CA ILE A 329 -20.24 8.59 15.02
C ILE A 329 -19.71 9.97 15.44
N ARG A 330 -20.38 11.05 15.05
CA ARG A 330 -20.03 12.40 15.51
C ARG A 330 -20.16 12.55 17.03
N LEU A 331 -21.18 11.94 17.65
CA LEU A 331 -21.29 11.90 19.12
C LEU A 331 -20.12 11.15 19.75
N PHE A 332 -19.74 10.01 19.18
CA PHE A 332 -18.53 9.29 19.64
C PHE A 332 -17.30 10.18 19.54
N GLU A 333 -17.08 10.89 18.44
CA GLU A 333 -15.92 11.77 18.29
C GLU A 333 -15.89 12.90 19.35
N GLN A 334 -17.05 13.46 19.72
CA GLN A 334 -17.13 14.53 20.72
C GLN A 334 -17.06 14.04 22.18
N THR A 335 -17.44 12.79 22.44
CA THR A 335 -17.60 12.27 23.82
C THR A 335 -16.63 11.15 24.17
N THR A 336 -16.04 10.50 23.16
CA THR A 336 -15.23 9.27 23.24
C THR A 336 -15.98 8.04 23.79
N CYS A 337 -17.31 8.11 23.91
CA CYS A 337 -18.15 7.06 24.47
C CYS A 337 -18.41 5.90 23.48
N GLN A 338 -17.90 4.71 23.78
CA GLN A 338 -17.94 3.53 22.89
C GLN A 338 -19.35 3.05 22.54
N TYR A 339 -20.34 3.26 23.40
CA TYR A 339 -21.70 2.83 23.15
C TYR A 339 -22.30 3.48 21.89
N TYR A 340 -21.86 4.68 21.50
CA TYR A 340 -22.28 5.30 20.24
C TYR A 340 -21.78 4.53 19.00
N LEU A 341 -20.58 3.94 19.04
CA LEU A 341 -20.12 3.08 17.96
C LEU A 341 -20.93 1.77 17.89
N LEU A 342 -21.32 1.21 19.05
CA LEU A 342 -22.20 0.05 19.11
C LEU A 342 -23.60 0.38 18.58
N HIS A 343 -24.14 1.56 18.90
CA HIS A 343 -25.40 2.07 18.36
C HIS A 343 -25.33 2.18 16.83
N ALA A 344 -24.27 2.78 16.29
CA ALA A 344 -24.05 2.88 14.85
C ALA A 344 -23.95 1.50 14.17
N ALA A 345 -23.23 0.55 14.77
CA ALA A 345 -23.12 -0.81 14.26
C ALA A 345 -24.47 -1.53 14.25
N TYR A 346 -25.26 -1.39 15.33
CA TYR A 346 -26.60 -1.97 15.39
C TYR A 346 -27.56 -1.37 14.35
N LEU A 347 -27.47 -0.07 14.06
CA LEU A 347 -28.22 0.58 12.98
C LEU A 347 -27.84 0.00 11.61
N ALA A 348 -26.54 -0.13 11.32
CA ALA A 348 -26.07 -0.70 10.05
C ALA A 348 -26.48 -2.17 9.87
N GLU A 349 -26.43 -2.98 10.94
CA GLU A 349 -26.96 -4.35 10.89
C GLU A 349 -28.48 -4.40 10.72
N SER A 350 -29.21 -3.48 11.36
CA SER A 350 -30.65 -3.34 11.18
C SER A 350 -31.00 -3.02 9.72
N LEU A 351 -30.22 -2.14 9.08
CA LEU A 351 -30.38 -1.84 7.66
C LEU A 351 -30.14 -3.09 6.78
N LEU A 352 -29.11 -3.89 7.08
CA LEU A 352 -28.84 -5.12 6.33
C LEU A 352 -29.92 -6.19 6.50
N ARG A 353 -30.67 -6.19 7.61
CA ARG A 353 -31.86 -7.05 7.78
C ARG A 353 -33.02 -6.60 6.86
N VAL A 354 -33.13 -5.30 6.60
CA VAL A 354 -34.14 -4.74 5.69
C VAL A 354 -33.74 -4.96 4.23
N ASN A 355 -32.48 -4.68 3.91
CA ASN A 355 -31.92 -4.87 2.57
C ASN A 355 -30.48 -5.38 2.67
N GLU A 356 -30.30 -6.67 2.42
CA GLU A 356 -28.99 -7.29 2.48
C GLU A 356 -28.04 -6.81 1.39
N HIS A 357 -28.46 -6.11 0.32
CA HIS A 357 -27.57 -5.75 -0.80
C HIS A 357 -26.90 -4.37 -0.66
N ILE A 358 -27.05 -3.69 0.48
CA ILE A 358 -26.42 -2.39 0.71
C ILE A 358 -24.93 -2.59 1.03
N HIS A 359 -24.04 -2.25 0.10
CA HIS A 359 -22.60 -2.46 0.24
C HIS A 359 -21.96 -1.45 1.20
N GLU A 360 -22.44 -0.21 1.19
CA GLU A 360 -21.99 0.89 2.05
C GLU A 360 -22.22 0.55 3.53
N ALA A 361 -23.32 -0.14 3.85
CA ALA A 361 -23.63 -0.65 5.19
C ALA A 361 -22.68 -1.75 5.65
N ARG A 362 -22.27 -2.64 4.74
CA ARG A 362 -21.23 -3.64 5.06
C ARG A 362 -19.87 -2.97 5.27
N LEU A 363 -19.51 -2.03 4.41
CA LEU A 363 -18.22 -1.35 4.48
C LEU A 363 -18.10 -0.58 5.80
N ILE A 364 -19.13 0.19 6.18
CA ILE A 364 -19.11 0.92 7.46
C ILE A 364 -19.08 -0.03 8.66
N LEU A 365 -19.70 -1.22 8.58
CA LEU A 365 -19.57 -2.24 9.63
C LEU A 365 -18.13 -2.75 9.77
N VAL A 366 -17.36 -2.88 8.67
CA VAL A 366 -15.94 -3.24 8.79
C VAL A 366 -15.18 -2.15 9.55
N TYR A 367 -15.37 -0.87 9.20
CA TYR A 367 -14.75 0.25 9.92
C TYR A 367 -15.14 0.29 11.41
N LEU A 368 -16.44 0.20 11.71
CA LEU A 368 -16.96 0.23 13.08
C LEU A 368 -16.39 -0.92 13.91
N TYR A 369 -16.38 -2.14 13.37
CA TYR A 369 -15.88 -3.29 14.08
C TYR A 369 -14.35 -3.31 14.22
N MET A 370 -13.61 -2.78 13.26
CA MET A 370 -12.17 -2.56 13.45
C MET A 370 -11.92 -1.51 14.54
N ARG A 371 -12.67 -0.40 14.55
CA ARG A 371 -12.53 0.66 15.57
C ARG A 371 -12.90 0.20 16.98
N LEU A 372 -13.88 -0.70 17.10
CA LEU A 372 -14.30 -1.33 18.36
C LEU A 372 -13.38 -2.49 18.81
N GLY A 373 -12.37 -2.87 18.03
CA GLY A 373 -11.51 -4.04 18.32
C GLY A 373 -12.19 -5.40 18.10
N LEU A 374 -13.29 -5.46 17.35
CA LEU A 374 -14.11 -6.64 17.07
C LEU A 374 -13.80 -7.25 15.68
N ALA A 375 -12.52 -7.47 15.39
CA ALA A 375 -12.07 -7.80 14.05
C ALA A 375 -12.64 -9.12 13.47
N SER A 376 -13.10 -10.10 14.27
CA SER A 376 -13.77 -11.28 13.70
C SER A 376 -15.12 -10.96 13.04
N LEU A 377 -15.86 -9.97 13.57
CA LEU A 377 -17.04 -9.43 12.90
C LEU A 377 -16.65 -8.61 11.66
N ALA A 378 -15.60 -7.80 11.76
CA ALA A 378 -15.08 -7.06 10.60
C ALA A 378 -14.72 -7.99 9.44
N MET A 379 -14.04 -9.12 9.71
CA MET A 379 -13.71 -10.14 8.71
C MET A 379 -14.95 -10.77 8.07
N LYS A 380 -16.01 -11.04 8.83
CA LYS A 380 -17.29 -11.56 8.31
C LYS A 380 -17.89 -10.59 7.29
N TYR A 381 -17.92 -9.30 7.58
CA TYR A 381 -18.49 -8.30 6.67
C TYR A 381 -17.58 -8.01 5.48
N PHE A 382 -16.25 -7.95 5.67
CA PHE A 382 -15.29 -7.77 4.60
C PHE A 382 -15.32 -8.94 3.59
N ASP A 383 -15.38 -10.18 4.07
CA ASP A 383 -15.55 -11.36 3.21
C ASP A 383 -16.84 -11.27 2.38
N SER A 384 -17.93 -10.77 2.97
CA SER A 384 -19.21 -10.60 2.28
C SER A 384 -19.22 -9.46 1.23
N LEU A 385 -18.28 -8.51 1.29
CA LEU A 385 -18.12 -7.48 0.26
C LEU A 385 -17.61 -8.04 -1.07
N ASN A 386 -16.97 -9.22 -1.05
CA ASN A 386 -16.41 -9.89 -2.23
C ASN A 386 -15.47 -8.95 -3.01
N VAL A 387 -14.56 -8.28 -2.29
CA VAL A 387 -13.56 -7.36 -2.83
C VAL A 387 -12.62 -8.11 -3.77
N LYS A 388 -12.52 -7.68 -5.03
CA LYS A 388 -11.76 -8.38 -6.07
C LYS A 388 -10.71 -7.50 -6.73
N GLU A 389 -9.63 -8.15 -7.13
CA GLU A 389 -8.58 -7.56 -7.95
C GLU A 389 -8.13 -6.19 -7.40
N ILE A 390 -8.09 -5.17 -8.25
CA ILE A 390 -7.65 -3.80 -7.97
C ILE A 390 -8.40 -3.11 -6.83
N GLN A 391 -9.61 -3.55 -6.49
CA GLN A 391 -10.36 -2.98 -5.37
C GLN A 391 -9.62 -3.19 -4.04
N ASN A 392 -8.80 -4.24 -3.92
CA ASN A 392 -8.00 -4.44 -2.71
C ASN A 392 -6.99 -3.31 -2.49
N ASP A 393 -6.55 -2.63 -3.55
CA ASP A 393 -5.63 -1.50 -3.45
C ASP A 393 -6.29 -0.25 -2.85
N THR A 394 -7.57 -0.05 -3.15
CA THR A 394 -8.34 1.13 -2.70
C THR A 394 -9.03 0.89 -1.36
N ILE A 395 -9.72 -0.24 -1.18
CA ILE A 395 -10.52 -0.51 0.02
C ILE A 395 -9.93 -1.57 0.95
N GLY A 396 -8.89 -2.31 0.56
CA GLY A 396 -8.31 -3.36 1.42
C GLY A 396 -7.77 -2.84 2.76
N HIS A 397 -7.36 -1.57 2.79
CA HIS A 397 -6.85 -0.92 4.00
C HIS A 397 -7.84 -0.93 5.17
N VAL A 398 -9.15 -1.01 4.91
CA VAL A 398 -10.19 -1.03 5.95
C VAL A 398 -10.05 -2.21 6.90
N LEU A 399 -9.59 -3.37 6.41
CA LEU A 399 -9.41 -4.58 7.21
C LEU A 399 -7.94 -4.84 7.52
N PHE A 400 -7.05 -4.68 6.53
CA PHE A 400 -5.68 -5.19 6.69
C PHE A 400 -4.79 -4.28 7.53
N THR A 401 -5.12 -3.01 7.68
CA THR A 401 -4.36 -2.10 8.54
C THR A 401 -4.63 -2.43 10.01
N ARG A 402 -3.59 -2.69 10.81
CA ARG A 402 -3.69 -3.09 12.24
C ARG A 402 -4.35 -4.45 12.51
N LEU A 403 -4.61 -5.27 11.49
CA LEU A 403 -5.23 -6.58 11.69
C LEU A 403 -4.44 -7.47 12.64
N SER A 404 -3.10 -7.42 12.53
CA SER A 404 -2.18 -8.13 13.43
C SER A 404 -2.28 -7.69 14.89
N PHE A 405 -2.74 -6.47 15.15
CA PHE A 405 -2.91 -5.93 16.50
C PHE A 405 -4.30 -6.15 17.08
N LEU A 406 -5.24 -6.72 16.33
CA LEU A 406 -6.59 -6.99 16.82
C LEU A 406 -6.91 -8.48 16.80
N HIS A 407 -6.54 -9.18 15.72
CA HIS A 407 -6.97 -10.55 15.49
C HIS A 407 -6.03 -11.30 14.51
N PRO A 408 -4.80 -11.62 14.91
CA PRO A 408 -3.82 -12.29 14.05
C PRO A 408 -4.09 -13.79 13.83
N HIS A 409 -5.19 -14.36 14.33
CA HIS A 409 -5.45 -15.80 14.31
C HIS A 409 -6.73 -16.18 13.56
N PRO A 410 -6.88 -17.44 13.11
CA PRO A 410 -8.07 -17.86 12.39
C PRO A 410 -9.37 -17.73 13.22
N THR A 411 -10.45 -17.37 12.54
CA THR A 411 -11.81 -17.25 13.09
C THR A 411 -12.85 -17.90 12.16
N THR A 412 -14.04 -18.17 12.67
CA THR A 412 -15.15 -18.72 11.88
C THR A 412 -16.08 -17.61 11.43
N VAL A 413 -16.11 -17.32 10.13
CA VAL A 413 -16.95 -16.24 9.55
C VAL A 413 -18.33 -16.74 9.12
N ARG A 414 -18.42 -18.01 8.67
CA ARG A 414 -19.68 -18.69 8.33
C ARG A 414 -19.63 -20.13 8.81
N LYS A 415 -20.78 -20.81 8.83
CA LYS A 415 -20.86 -22.20 9.29
C LYS A 415 -19.91 -23.10 8.47
N LYS A 416 -18.86 -23.61 9.11
CA LYS A 416 -17.76 -24.42 8.53
C LYS A 416 -16.76 -23.67 7.64
N GLU A 417 -16.80 -22.34 7.62
CA GLU A 417 -15.85 -21.52 6.85
C GLU A 417 -14.96 -20.72 7.79
N THR A 418 -13.66 -20.99 7.69
CA THR A 418 -12.63 -20.34 8.50
C THR A 418 -11.98 -19.22 7.70
N TYR A 419 -11.99 -18.01 8.26
CA TYR A 419 -11.19 -16.91 7.77
C TYR A 419 -9.82 -16.97 8.45
N ASP A 420 -8.76 -16.99 7.65
CA ASP A 420 -7.38 -17.07 8.12
C ASP A 420 -6.67 -15.75 7.81
N PRO A 421 -6.41 -14.90 8.83
CA PRO A 421 -5.74 -13.61 8.67
C PRO A 421 -4.35 -13.69 8.06
N LEU A 422 -3.71 -14.87 8.04
CA LEU A 422 -2.42 -15.06 7.37
C LEU A 422 -2.58 -15.39 5.87
N LYS A 423 -3.67 -16.05 5.47
CA LYS A 423 -3.89 -16.44 4.06
C LYS A 423 -4.42 -15.30 3.20
N GLN A 424 -5.18 -14.38 3.78
CA GLN A 424 -5.92 -13.36 3.02
C GLN A 424 -5.01 -12.22 2.52
N PRO A 425 -4.14 -11.61 3.35
CA PRO A 425 -3.12 -10.69 2.86
C PRO A 425 -2.24 -11.32 1.76
N ARG A 426 -1.86 -12.60 1.91
CA ARG A 426 -1.11 -13.34 0.88
C ARG A 426 -1.85 -13.39 -0.46
N ARG A 427 -3.14 -13.75 -0.46
CA ARG A 427 -3.96 -13.79 -1.69
C ARG A 427 -4.05 -12.43 -2.37
N ILE A 428 -4.06 -11.34 -1.59
CA ILE A 428 -4.09 -9.97 -2.11
C ILE A 428 -2.73 -9.60 -2.70
N LEU A 429 -1.63 -9.98 -2.07
CA LEU A 429 -0.30 -9.81 -2.63
C LEU A 429 -0.15 -10.53 -3.99
N ASP A 430 -0.74 -11.72 -4.15
CA ASP A 430 -0.80 -12.42 -5.44
C ASP A 430 -1.59 -11.63 -6.51
N VAL A 431 -2.59 -10.84 -6.13
CA VAL A 431 -3.36 -9.99 -7.05
C VAL A 431 -2.45 -8.95 -7.70
N TYR A 432 -1.59 -8.26 -6.92
CA TYR A 432 -0.70 -7.24 -7.46
C TYR A 432 0.22 -7.80 -8.56
N VAL A 433 0.82 -8.97 -8.31
CA VAL A 433 1.69 -9.64 -9.29
C VAL A 433 0.93 -9.95 -10.59
N ARG A 434 -0.27 -10.53 -10.49
CA ARG A 434 -1.08 -10.83 -11.67
C ARG A 434 -1.55 -9.58 -12.42
N CYS A 435 -1.98 -8.55 -11.70
CA CYS A 435 -2.44 -7.29 -12.29
C CYS A 435 -1.31 -6.57 -13.01
N GLU A 436 -0.13 -6.43 -12.39
CA GLU A 436 1.01 -5.80 -13.02
C GLU A 436 1.47 -6.54 -14.27
N ASN A 437 1.56 -7.87 -14.23
CA ASN A 437 1.93 -8.67 -15.41
C ASN A 437 0.92 -8.48 -16.54
N LYS A 438 -0.39 -8.54 -16.26
CA LYS A 438 -1.43 -8.34 -17.28
C LYS A 438 -1.40 -6.93 -17.88
N LEU A 439 -1.13 -5.91 -17.06
CA LEU A 439 -0.98 -4.54 -17.53
C LEU A 439 0.28 -4.39 -18.38
N ALA A 440 1.40 -4.99 -17.97
CA ALA A 440 2.64 -5.00 -18.74
C ALA A 440 2.46 -5.68 -20.10
N ASP A 441 1.81 -6.85 -20.14
CA ASP A 441 1.45 -7.56 -21.37
C ASP A 441 0.61 -6.68 -22.29
N THR A 442 -0.38 -5.98 -21.73
CA THR A 442 -1.28 -5.09 -22.50
C THR A 442 -0.52 -3.91 -23.10
N GLU A 443 0.37 -3.29 -22.31
CA GLU A 443 1.23 -2.18 -22.74
C GLU A 443 2.25 -2.62 -23.80
N ALA A 444 2.85 -3.79 -23.62
CA ALA A 444 3.83 -4.34 -24.56
C ALA A 444 3.19 -4.59 -25.94
N ASN A 445 1.93 -5.03 -25.95
CA ASN A 445 1.18 -5.28 -27.18
C ASN A 445 0.58 -4.02 -27.83
N VAL A 446 0.77 -2.81 -27.28
CA VAL A 446 0.12 -1.57 -27.77
C VAL A 446 0.36 -1.28 -29.24
N LEU A 447 1.55 -1.63 -29.74
CA LEU A 447 1.92 -1.43 -31.13
C LEU A 447 1.18 -2.37 -32.07
N HIS A 448 0.79 -3.56 -31.58
CA HIS A 448 0.05 -4.56 -32.35
C HIS A 448 -1.44 -4.20 -32.46
N HIS A 449 -2.07 -3.79 -31.36
CA HIS A 449 -3.50 -3.44 -31.35
C HIS A 449 -3.79 -1.97 -31.67
N GLY A 450 -2.77 -1.11 -31.71
CA GLY A 450 -2.88 0.27 -32.20
C GLY A 450 -3.53 1.26 -31.23
N GLN A 451 -3.79 0.86 -29.98
CA GLN A 451 -4.50 1.65 -28.97
C GLN A 451 -3.56 2.56 -28.15
N THR A 452 -2.75 3.38 -28.83
CA THR A 452 -1.68 4.16 -28.20
C THR A 452 -2.14 5.21 -27.19
N GLY A 453 -3.41 5.63 -27.24
CA GLY A 453 -4.01 6.52 -26.24
C GLY A 453 -4.14 5.88 -24.85
N MET A 454 -4.02 4.55 -24.74
CA MET A 454 -4.01 3.84 -23.46
C MET A 454 -2.65 3.88 -22.75
N LEU A 455 -1.56 4.31 -23.42
CA LEU A 455 -0.21 4.23 -22.83
C LEU A 455 -0.10 5.02 -21.53
N PHE A 456 -0.66 6.22 -21.47
CA PHE A 456 -0.67 7.03 -20.25
C PHE A 456 -1.39 6.31 -19.11
N ASP A 457 -2.61 5.83 -19.36
CA ASP A 457 -3.46 5.22 -18.33
C ASP A 457 -2.89 3.88 -17.85
N LEU A 458 -2.37 3.04 -18.77
CA LEU A 458 -1.72 1.77 -18.44
C LEU A 458 -0.48 1.98 -17.58
N HIS A 459 0.40 2.89 -18.00
CA HIS A 459 1.65 3.13 -17.31
C HIS A 459 1.41 3.77 -15.94
N GLU A 460 0.53 4.78 -15.86
CA GLU A 460 0.16 5.41 -14.60
C GLU A 460 -0.43 4.40 -13.61
N LEU A 461 -1.32 3.51 -14.08
CA LEU A 461 -1.90 2.46 -13.23
C LEU A 461 -0.85 1.45 -12.76
N ARG A 462 0.06 1.01 -13.64
CA ARG A 462 1.17 0.11 -13.27
C ARG A 462 2.07 0.74 -12.21
N ASP A 463 2.50 1.98 -12.43
CA ASP A 463 3.30 2.72 -11.47
C ASP A 463 2.56 2.90 -10.14
N SER A 464 1.27 3.23 -10.20
CA SER A 464 0.44 3.38 -9.01
C SER A 464 0.39 2.11 -8.16
N LEU A 465 0.28 0.94 -8.80
CA LEU A 465 0.26 -0.36 -8.12
C LEU A 465 1.62 -0.79 -7.58
N ARG A 466 2.68 -0.57 -8.34
CA ARG A 466 4.06 -0.87 -7.94
C ARG A 466 4.46 -0.07 -6.70
N PHE A 467 4.13 1.21 -6.70
CA PHE A 467 4.41 2.12 -5.58
C PHE A 467 3.28 2.21 -4.55
N SER A 468 2.30 1.29 -4.56
CA SER A 468 1.17 1.33 -3.64
C SER A 468 1.56 1.19 -2.17
N ARG A 469 0.99 2.05 -1.34
CA ARG A 469 1.03 1.98 0.12
C ARG A 469 0.24 0.80 0.65
N THR A 470 -0.96 0.53 0.12
CA THR A 470 -1.81 -0.59 0.54
C THR A 470 -1.09 -1.93 0.38
N ARG A 471 -0.34 -2.11 -0.72
CA ARG A 471 0.51 -3.29 -0.93
C ARG A 471 1.57 -3.46 0.15
N ARG A 472 2.28 -2.38 0.50
CA ARG A 472 3.33 -2.37 1.53
C ARG A 472 2.75 -2.65 2.91
N LEU A 473 1.60 -2.06 3.24
CA LEU A 473 0.86 -2.34 4.47
C LEU A 473 0.46 -3.82 4.55
N ALA A 474 -0.15 -4.37 3.50
CA ALA A 474 -0.56 -5.77 3.46
C ALA A 474 0.64 -6.73 3.66
N LEU A 475 1.80 -6.39 3.09
CA LEU A 475 3.02 -7.18 3.24
C LEU A 475 3.58 -7.12 4.65
N LEU A 476 3.66 -5.93 5.25
CA LEU A 476 4.11 -5.76 6.64
C LEU A 476 3.17 -6.45 7.63
N GLU A 477 1.86 -6.36 7.41
CA GLU A 477 0.85 -7.03 8.22
C GLU A 477 0.95 -8.54 8.08
N TRP A 478 1.10 -9.06 6.86
CA TRP A 478 1.31 -10.48 6.62
C TRP A 478 2.53 -11.03 7.37
N ARG A 479 3.67 -10.33 7.30
CA ARG A 479 4.90 -10.71 8.02
C ARG A 479 4.73 -10.58 9.53
N ARG A 480 4.06 -9.53 10.02
CA ARG A 480 3.75 -9.36 11.46
C ARG A 480 2.87 -10.48 11.98
N ILE A 481 1.80 -10.87 11.27
CA ILE A 481 0.94 -12.01 11.64
C ILE A 481 1.76 -13.32 11.66
N GLY A 482 2.60 -13.55 10.65
CA GLY A 482 3.49 -14.70 10.59
C GLY A 482 4.42 -14.77 11.80
N ARG A 483 5.08 -13.66 12.14
CA ARG A 483 5.90 -13.52 13.34
C ARG A 483 5.07 -13.81 14.59
N LEU A 484 3.91 -13.19 14.73
CA LEU A 484 3.10 -13.28 15.93
C LEU A 484 2.64 -14.71 16.23
N MET A 485 2.18 -15.43 15.19
CA MET A 485 1.52 -16.73 15.34
C MET A 485 2.44 -17.94 15.10
N ARG A 486 3.46 -17.77 14.25
CA ARG A 486 4.30 -18.88 13.76
C ARG A 486 5.78 -18.70 14.08
N ASN A 487 6.20 -17.55 14.65
CA ASN A 487 7.61 -17.17 14.78
C ASN A 487 8.34 -17.16 13.42
N LYS A 488 7.63 -16.82 12.33
CA LYS A 488 8.17 -16.84 10.95
C LYS A 488 7.75 -15.63 10.13
N CYS A 489 8.69 -15.03 9.43
CA CYS A 489 8.48 -14.08 8.34
C CYS A 489 8.73 -14.83 7.03
N ASP A 490 7.66 -15.40 6.46
CA ASP A 490 7.75 -16.10 5.18
C ASP A 490 8.10 -15.10 4.05
N GLU A 491 8.73 -15.60 2.97
CA GLU A 491 8.96 -14.85 1.74
C GLU A 491 7.75 -14.95 0.79
N HIS A 492 7.59 -13.94 -0.05
CA HIS A 492 6.55 -13.90 -1.06
C HIS A 492 7.05 -13.25 -2.33
N ASP A 493 6.70 -13.82 -3.48
CA ASP A 493 7.01 -13.29 -4.81
C ASP A 493 6.54 -11.83 -5.02
N ALA A 494 5.59 -11.34 -4.21
CA ALA A 494 5.16 -9.96 -4.29
C ALA A 494 6.24 -8.98 -3.82
N LEU A 495 7.25 -9.42 -3.07
CA LEU A 495 8.40 -8.62 -2.66
C LEU A 495 9.18 -8.08 -3.86
N SER A 496 9.49 -8.94 -4.84
CA SER A 496 10.26 -8.54 -6.02
C SER A 496 9.52 -7.49 -6.85
N GLY A 497 8.19 -7.53 -6.87
CA GLY A 497 7.38 -6.54 -7.57
C GLY A 497 7.13 -5.22 -6.83
N VAL A 498 7.55 -5.05 -5.56
CA VAL A 498 7.41 -3.76 -4.83
C VAL A 498 8.43 -2.72 -5.31
N GLY A 499 9.43 -3.15 -6.08
CA GLY A 499 10.53 -2.32 -6.56
C GLY A 499 11.73 -2.34 -5.59
N PRO A 500 12.61 -1.33 -5.65
CA PRO A 500 13.86 -1.29 -4.90
C PRO A 500 13.70 -1.55 -3.40
N GLN A 501 14.55 -2.42 -2.84
CA GLN A 501 14.55 -2.73 -1.41
C GLN A 501 15.31 -1.65 -0.64
N VAL A 502 14.82 -0.42 -0.70
CA VAL A 502 15.34 0.72 0.06
C VAL A 502 14.24 1.35 0.88
N ALA A 503 14.55 1.80 2.09
CA ALA A 503 13.58 2.34 3.04
C ALA A 503 12.73 3.47 2.43
N ARG A 504 13.35 4.35 1.65
CA ARG A 504 12.66 5.47 0.98
C ARG A 504 11.54 5.01 0.03
N ASN A 505 11.75 3.94 -0.74
CA ASN A 505 10.74 3.36 -1.63
C ASN A 505 9.50 2.85 -0.85
N TRP A 506 9.69 2.43 0.41
CA TRP A 506 8.60 1.98 1.26
C TRP A 506 7.85 3.13 1.92
N ILE A 507 8.59 4.14 2.38
CA ILE A 507 8.04 5.29 3.11
C ILE A 507 7.34 6.27 2.15
N GLU A 508 7.90 6.54 0.97
CA GLU A 508 7.36 7.48 -0.02
C GLU A 508 6.34 6.86 -0.98
N ALA A 509 5.65 5.80 -0.55
CA ALA A 509 4.66 5.09 -1.34
C ALA A 509 3.43 5.96 -1.70
N ARG A 510 2.87 5.72 -2.89
CA ARG A 510 1.61 6.30 -3.38
C ARG A 510 0.43 5.78 -2.57
N ASP A 511 -0.43 6.69 -2.13
CA ASP A 511 -1.60 6.37 -1.32
C ASP A 511 -2.84 6.30 -2.21
N ASN A 512 -3.27 5.07 -2.53
CA ASN A 512 -4.45 4.82 -3.36
C ASN A 512 -5.70 4.49 -2.54
N ARG A 513 -5.62 4.61 -1.20
CA ARG A 513 -6.73 4.29 -0.31
C ARG A 513 -7.91 5.23 -0.59
N ASP A 514 -9.08 4.64 -0.75
CA ASP A 514 -10.32 5.37 -0.97
C ASP A 514 -11.09 5.50 0.34
N PHE A 515 -11.14 6.72 0.89
CA PHE A 515 -11.91 7.08 2.09
C PHE A 515 -13.26 7.73 1.73
N ASN A 516 -13.74 7.57 0.49
CA ASN A 516 -15.03 8.08 0.02
C ASN A 516 -15.88 6.98 -0.61
N ALA A 517 -15.68 5.73 -0.19
CA ALA A 517 -16.32 4.55 -0.77
C ALA A 517 -17.70 4.24 -0.16
N ALA A 518 -18.03 4.79 1.02
CA ALA A 518 -19.30 4.61 1.71
C ALA A 518 -20.25 5.81 1.50
N PHE A 519 -20.22 6.81 2.37
CA PHE A 519 -21.07 8.00 2.31
C PHE A 519 -20.45 9.17 3.07
N ASP A 520 -20.70 10.39 2.59
CA ASP A 520 -20.25 11.64 3.21
C ASP A 520 -21.35 12.70 3.07
N PHE A 521 -21.73 13.29 4.21
CA PHE A 521 -22.72 14.37 4.30
C PHE A 521 -22.11 15.64 4.93
N GLY A 522 -20.88 15.98 4.51
CA GLY A 522 -20.06 17.04 5.13
C GLY A 522 -19.21 16.52 6.30
N TYR A 523 -19.12 15.21 6.48
CA TYR A 523 -18.42 14.52 7.55
C TYR A 523 -17.98 13.13 7.08
N ASN A 524 -16.67 12.97 6.92
CA ASN A 524 -16.08 11.74 6.41
C ASN A 524 -15.93 10.69 7.53
N VAL A 525 -16.96 9.84 7.67
CA VAL A 525 -17.02 8.79 8.69
C VAL A 525 -15.91 7.75 8.54
N GLU A 526 -15.47 7.47 7.32
CA GLU A 526 -14.44 6.46 7.04
C GLU A 526 -13.09 6.87 7.62
N THR A 527 -12.69 8.13 7.40
CA THR A 527 -11.44 8.68 7.93
C THR A 527 -11.45 8.69 9.46
N VAL A 528 -12.57 9.08 10.07
CA VAL A 528 -12.73 9.13 11.52
C VAL A 528 -12.63 7.74 12.15
N LEU A 529 -13.28 6.74 11.56
CA LEU A 529 -13.27 5.37 12.07
C LEU A 529 -11.96 4.62 11.78
N HIS A 530 -11.30 4.94 10.66
CA HIS A 530 -9.99 4.37 10.35
C HIS A 530 -8.89 4.94 11.25
N GLY A 531 -9.00 6.22 11.60
CA GLY A 531 -8.13 6.88 12.55
C GLY A 531 -8.37 6.40 13.97
N VAL A 532 -7.30 6.35 14.76
CA VAL A 532 -7.37 6.26 16.22
C VAL A 532 -6.93 7.61 16.77
N ASP A 533 -7.84 8.34 17.39
CA ASP A 533 -7.63 9.71 17.91
C ASP A 533 -7.15 10.67 16.81
N GLY A 534 -7.77 10.57 15.62
CA GLY A 534 -7.40 11.36 14.44
C GLY A 534 -6.13 10.88 13.73
N LYS A 535 -5.49 9.80 14.18
CA LYS A 535 -4.22 9.30 13.62
C LYS A 535 -4.45 8.16 12.65
N VAL A 536 -4.47 8.49 11.36
CA VAL A 536 -4.54 7.54 10.25
C VAL A 536 -3.15 7.01 9.87
N PRO A 537 -2.92 5.68 9.83
CA PRO A 537 -1.63 5.10 9.44
C PRO A 537 -1.07 5.68 8.15
N GLY A 538 0.18 6.13 8.23
CA GLY A 538 0.90 6.79 7.14
C GLY A 538 2.38 6.45 7.15
N GLN A 539 3.22 7.41 6.77
CA GLN A 539 4.67 7.18 6.57
C GLN A 539 5.40 6.74 7.85
N ALA A 540 5.12 7.39 9.00
CA ALA A 540 5.75 7.03 10.27
C ALA A 540 5.37 5.61 10.73
N TRP A 541 4.13 5.19 10.50
CA TRP A 541 3.66 3.85 10.82
C TRP A 541 4.39 2.78 9.99
N VAL A 542 4.59 3.05 8.69
CA VAL A 542 5.38 2.19 7.81
C VAL A 542 6.83 2.13 8.30
N ALA A 543 7.45 3.28 8.60
CA ALA A 543 8.83 3.34 9.09
C ALA A 543 9.06 2.47 10.34
N TYR A 544 8.23 2.61 11.38
CA TYR A 544 8.35 1.76 12.58
C TYR A 544 8.11 0.28 12.31
N SER A 545 7.18 -0.03 11.40
CA SER A 545 6.91 -1.42 11.00
C SER A 545 8.08 -2.06 10.28
N LEU A 546 8.81 -1.32 9.44
CA LEU A 546 10.02 -1.79 8.77
C LEU A 546 11.14 -2.07 9.78
N VAL A 547 11.31 -1.17 10.77
CA VAL A 547 12.29 -1.36 11.85
C VAL A 547 11.98 -2.64 12.65
N ALA A 548 10.72 -2.83 13.05
CA ALA A 548 10.28 -4.03 13.76
C ALA A 548 10.53 -5.32 12.97
N ASP A 549 10.25 -5.30 11.65
CA ASP A 549 10.49 -6.45 10.78
C ASP A 549 11.99 -6.75 10.59
N CYS A 550 12.80 -5.71 10.41
CA CYS A 550 14.25 -5.82 10.28
C CYS A 550 14.87 -6.44 11.54
N ILE A 551 14.50 -5.96 12.73
CA ILE A 551 14.95 -6.50 14.03
C ILE A 551 14.64 -7.99 14.14
N TRP A 552 13.39 -8.37 13.86
CA TRP A 552 13.00 -9.77 13.96
C TRP A 552 13.82 -10.64 13.01
N SER A 553 13.98 -10.19 11.76
CA SER A 553 14.70 -10.93 10.73
C SER A 553 16.17 -11.12 11.12
N LEU A 554 16.85 -10.05 11.52
CA LEU A 554 18.25 -10.07 11.98
C LEU A 554 18.44 -10.90 13.25
N ALA A 555 17.51 -10.80 14.21
CA ALA A 555 17.61 -11.52 15.47
C ALA A 555 17.35 -13.03 15.34
N THR A 556 16.53 -13.43 14.36
CA THR A 556 16.11 -14.83 14.16
C THR A 556 16.75 -15.51 12.95
N GLY A 557 17.64 -14.82 12.23
CA GLY A 557 18.29 -15.33 11.01
C GLY A 557 17.31 -15.57 9.86
N GLN A 558 16.18 -14.85 9.83
CA GLN A 558 15.18 -14.93 8.76
C GLN A 558 15.46 -13.88 7.67
N HIS A 559 14.86 -14.06 6.50
CA HIS A 559 15.06 -13.14 5.37
C HIS A 559 14.55 -11.73 5.72
N ALA A 560 15.47 -10.77 5.76
CA ALA A 560 15.16 -9.37 6.01
C ALA A 560 14.56 -8.70 4.76
N LEU A 561 13.72 -7.69 4.95
CA LEU A 561 13.23 -6.85 3.82
C LEU A 561 14.32 -5.95 3.24
N PHE A 562 15.41 -5.74 4.00
CA PHE A 562 16.51 -4.87 3.65
C PHE A 562 17.82 -5.55 4.03
N SER A 563 18.79 -5.52 3.12
CA SER A 563 20.14 -6.03 3.37
C SER A 563 20.98 -5.06 4.22
N ASP A 564 20.70 -3.75 4.13
CA ASP A 564 21.43 -2.70 4.86
C ASP A 564 20.58 -2.12 6.01
N ALA A 565 20.84 -2.61 7.21
CA ALA A 565 20.17 -2.18 8.43
C ALA A 565 20.58 -0.76 8.88
N GLU A 566 21.80 -0.32 8.55
CA GLU A 566 22.29 1.01 8.90
C GLU A 566 21.60 2.07 8.05
N ALA A 567 21.50 1.83 6.74
CA ALA A 567 20.77 2.71 5.82
C ALA A 567 19.28 2.83 6.21
N LEU A 568 18.64 1.73 6.64
CA LEU A 568 17.28 1.77 7.17
C LEU A 568 17.19 2.65 8.42
N ARG A 569 18.09 2.46 9.39
CA ARG A 569 18.11 3.25 10.63
C ARG A 569 18.24 4.74 10.32
N ASP A 570 19.16 5.11 9.43
CA ASP A 570 19.47 6.51 9.13
C ASP A 570 18.34 7.20 8.33
N GLU A 571 17.71 6.50 7.36
CA GLU A 571 16.52 7.04 6.67
C GLU A 571 15.35 7.19 7.65
N VAL A 572 15.10 6.23 8.55
CA VAL A 572 14.05 6.36 9.56
C VAL A 572 14.34 7.49 10.55
N ALA A 573 15.60 7.62 11.00
CA ALA A 573 16.01 8.69 11.90
C ALA A 573 15.76 10.08 11.31
N SER A 574 16.14 10.30 10.05
CA SER A 574 15.93 11.59 9.39
C SER A 574 14.44 11.95 9.29
N ARG A 575 13.59 10.98 8.97
CA ARG A 575 12.13 11.19 8.87
C ARG A 575 11.43 11.46 10.20
N LEU A 576 11.96 10.90 11.29
CA LEU A 576 11.39 11.09 12.62
C LEU A 576 11.91 12.38 13.29
N GLN A 577 13.08 12.90 12.90
CA GLN A 577 13.65 14.16 13.40
C GLN A 577 12.91 15.41 12.86
N ASP A 578 12.32 15.33 11.67
CA ASP A 578 11.61 16.44 11.00
C ASP A 578 10.20 16.72 11.56
N VAL A 579 9.84 16.18 12.73
CA VAL A 579 8.53 16.42 13.36
C VAL A 579 8.67 17.45 14.49
N PRO A 580 8.52 18.77 14.22
CA PRO A 580 8.64 19.80 15.24
C PRO A 580 7.53 19.66 16.31
N GLY A 581 7.94 19.35 17.55
CA GLY A 581 7.12 19.56 18.76
C GLY A 581 5.99 18.54 19.03
N GLY A 582 5.94 17.38 18.38
CA GLY A 582 4.84 16.41 18.59
C GLY A 582 5.11 14.96 18.16
N SER A 583 4.16 14.07 18.51
CA SER A 583 4.09 12.67 18.03
C SER A 583 4.09 12.64 16.50
N PRO A 584 4.77 11.67 15.85
CA PRO A 584 4.72 11.54 14.40
C PRO A 584 3.26 11.40 13.93
N PRO A 585 2.90 11.98 12.77
CA PRO A 585 1.54 11.88 12.26
C PRO A 585 1.21 10.43 11.93
N GLY A 586 -0.02 10.02 12.24
CA GLY A 586 -0.54 8.71 11.86
C GLY A 586 -0.08 7.52 12.71
N VAL A 587 0.51 7.74 13.88
CA VAL A 587 0.85 6.67 14.86
C VAL A 587 0.22 6.93 16.22
N THR A 588 -0.45 5.92 16.79
CA THR A 588 -0.97 5.99 18.16
C THR A 588 0.17 6.07 19.17
N GLU A 589 -0.15 6.48 20.40
CA GLU A 589 0.87 6.56 21.45
C GLU A 589 1.54 5.19 21.72
N PRO A 590 0.82 4.06 21.84
CA PRO A 590 1.44 2.74 21.96
C PRO A 590 2.29 2.35 20.75
N GLU A 591 1.84 2.65 19.53
CA GLU A 591 2.61 2.41 18.30
C GLU A 591 3.92 3.21 18.30
N ARG A 592 3.88 4.48 18.73
CA ARG A 592 5.06 5.34 18.86
C ARG A 592 6.05 4.79 19.89
N LEU A 593 5.58 4.46 21.09
CA LEU A 593 6.41 3.94 22.17
C LEU A 593 7.06 2.59 21.79
N ALA A 594 6.30 1.69 21.17
CA ALA A 594 6.82 0.43 20.65
C ALA A 594 7.84 0.64 19.51
N GLY A 595 7.57 1.61 18.63
CA GLY A 595 8.48 2.01 17.55
C GLY A 595 9.79 2.58 18.04
N GLU A 596 9.77 3.43 19.08
CA GLU A 596 10.97 3.98 19.73
C GLU A 596 11.81 2.89 20.38
N LEU A 597 11.17 1.95 21.09
CA LEU A 597 11.85 0.76 21.63
C LEU A 597 12.49 -0.06 20.50
N ALA A 598 11.74 -0.34 19.43
CA ALA A 598 12.27 -1.07 18.28
C ALA A 598 13.48 -0.36 17.67
N PHE A 599 13.43 0.98 17.51
CA PHE A 599 14.56 1.75 16.99
C PHE A 599 15.84 1.59 17.83
N GLN A 600 15.73 1.55 19.16
CA GLN A 600 16.88 1.26 20.03
C GLN A 600 17.40 -0.18 19.87
N LEU A 601 16.51 -1.16 19.75
CA LEU A 601 16.88 -2.57 19.53
C LEU A 601 17.57 -2.80 18.17
N LEU A 602 17.18 -2.07 17.13
CA LEU A 602 17.89 -2.12 15.84
C LEU A 602 19.35 -1.66 16.00
N SER A 603 19.58 -0.61 16.79
CA SER A 603 20.94 -0.13 17.09
C SER A 603 21.75 -1.18 17.85
N VAL A 604 21.13 -1.88 18.81
CA VAL A 604 21.77 -3.02 19.53
C VAL A 604 22.23 -4.09 18.52
N LEU A 605 21.38 -4.50 17.57
CA LEU A 605 21.73 -5.52 16.59
C LEU A 605 22.82 -5.06 15.62
N ILE A 606 22.77 -3.82 15.14
CA ILE A 606 23.80 -3.23 14.28
C ILE A 606 25.17 -3.27 14.99
N TYR A 607 25.25 -2.79 16.23
CA TYR A 607 26.51 -2.75 16.97
C TYR A 607 27.01 -4.14 17.39
N ALA A 608 26.10 -5.09 17.65
CA ALA A 608 26.47 -6.45 18.02
C ALA A 608 26.90 -7.32 16.82
N GLN A 609 26.35 -7.08 15.63
CA GLN A 609 26.62 -7.86 14.41
C GLN A 609 27.68 -7.20 13.50
N GLY A 610 28.14 -6.00 13.81
CA GLY A 610 29.22 -5.32 13.09
C GLY A 610 30.55 -6.08 13.12
N LYS A 611 31.42 -5.82 12.13
CA LYS A 611 32.74 -6.49 11.99
C LYS A 611 33.63 -6.34 13.23
N THR A 612 33.52 -5.21 13.92
CA THR A 612 34.16 -4.92 15.20
C THR A 612 33.08 -4.43 16.16
N PRO A 613 32.58 -5.28 17.08
CA PRO A 613 31.56 -4.86 18.03
C PRO A 613 32.01 -3.66 18.86
N ASP A 614 31.23 -2.58 18.84
CA ASP A 614 31.48 -1.40 19.67
C ASP A 614 30.79 -1.60 21.02
N GLU A 615 31.53 -2.14 21.99
CA GLU A 615 30.99 -2.53 23.30
C GLU A 615 30.39 -1.35 24.07
N THR A 616 30.97 -0.15 23.93
CA THR A 616 30.47 1.07 24.57
C THR A 616 29.11 1.45 24.01
N LYS A 617 29.01 1.58 22.68
CA LYS A 617 27.73 1.90 22.02
C LYS A 617 26.67 0.81 22.22
N LEU A 618 27.10 -0.45 22.31
CA LEU A 618 26.21 -1.56 22.61
C LEU A 618 25.63 -1.45 24.03
N ALA A 619 26.47 -1.17 25.03
CA ALA A 619 26.02 -0.99 26.42
C ALA A 619 25.12 0.25 26.59
N GLU A 620 25.41 1.35 25.89
CA GLU A 620 24.57 2.53 25.82
C GLU A 620 23.20 2.21 25.18
N SER A 621 23.18 1.51 24.04
CA SER A 621 21.95 1.13 23.34
C SER A 621 21.08 0.17 24.15
N LEU A 622 21.69 -0.76 24.90
CA LEU A 622 20.97 -1.63 25.84
C LEU A 622 20.34 -0.82 26.99
N THR A 623 21.06 0.19 27.49
CA THR A 623 20.55 1.08 28.54
C THR A 623 19.37 1.91 28.01
N SER A 624 19.49 2.48 26.80
CA SER A 624 18.39 3.17 26.12
C SER A 624 17.20 2.26 25.85
N SER A 625 17.44 0.99 25.50
CA SER A 625 16.39 -0.02 25.30
C SER A 625 15.64 -0.32 26.60
N THR A 626 16.34 -0.42 27.73
CA THR A 626 15.71 -0.56 29.05
C THR A 626 14.84 0.64 29.40
N VAL A 627 15.32 1.87 29.17
CA VAL A 627 14.53 3.09 29.39
C VAL A 627 13.29 3.12 28.48
N ALA A 628 13.45 2.77 27.21
CA ALA A 628 12.32 2.71 26.26
C ALA A 628 11.30 1.63 26.64
N LEU A 629 11.73 0.47 27.15
CA LEU A 629 10.86 -0.57 27.67
C LEU A 629 10.03 -0.08 28.87
N ASP A 630 10.64 0.75 29.72
CA ASP A 630 9.99 1.31 30.91
C ASP A 630 8.97 2.39 30.54
N ASN A 631 9.26 3.16 29.49
CA ASN A 631 8.37 4.17 28.94
C ASN A 631 7.10 3.59 28.31
N LEU A 632 7.04 2.29 28.03
CA LEU A 632 5.79 1.65 27.59
C LEU A 632 4.68 1.71 28.65
N LYS A 633 5.02 1.97 29.93
CA LYS A 633 4.08 2.11 31.06
C LYS A 633 3.06 0.96 31.16
N LEU A 634 3.53 -0.28 30.99
CA LEU A 634 2.65 -1.47 30.99
C LEU A 634 1.80 -1.62 32.26
N GLN A 635 2.20 -1.09 33.41
CA GLN A 635 1.38 -1.17 34.62
C GLN A 635 0.05 -0.42 34.46
N ASP A 636 0.06 0.72 33.76
CA ASP A 636 -1.15 1.50 33.49
C ASP A 636 -2.10 0.68 32.62
N LEU A 637 -1.57 0.05 31.55
CA LEU A 637 -2.34 -0.82 30.66
C LEU A 637 -2.89 -2.06 31.37
N LEU A 638 -2.09 -2.70 32.23
CA LEU A 638 -2.50 -3.92 32.96
C LEU A 638 -3.47 -3.62 34.10
N SER A 639 -3.74 -2.34 34.39
CA SER A 639 -4.72 -1.90 35.38
C SER A 639 -6.08 -1.56 34.77
N THR A 640 -6.19 -1.50 33.43
CA THR A 640 -7.45 -1.17 32.76
C THR A 640 -8.46 -2.29 32.91
N ASP A 641 -9.74 -1.91 33.01
CA ASP A 641 -10.86 -2.84 32.91
C ASP A 641 -11.74 -2.44 31.75
N ASP A 642 -11.45 -3.03 30.60
CA ASP A 642 -12.12 -2.71 29.35
C ASP A 642 -13.60 -3.11 29.43
N SER A 643 -14.50 -2.35 28.83
CA SER A 643 -15.90 -2.78 28.72
C SER A 643 -16.06 -3.77 27.56
N LEU A 644 -15.17 -3.70 26.57
CA LEU A 644 -15.20 -4.54 25.39
C LEU A 644 -13.80 -4.97 24.93
N ALA A 645 -13.04 -4.08 24.29
CA ALA A 645 -11.74 -4.34 23.67
C ALA A 645 -10.94 -3.04 23.42
N GLU A 646 -11.24 -1.98 24.17
CA GLU A 646 -10.74 -0.61 23.98
C GLU A 646 -9.20 -0.53 23.93
N HIS A 647 -8.53 -1.36 24.73
CA HIS A 647 -7.08 -1.43 24.84
C HIS A 647 -6.51 -2.74 24.26
N LEU A 648 -7.29 -3.54 23.54
CA LEU A 648 -6.82 -4.81 22.95
C LEU A 648 -5.64 -4.57 21.99
N GLU A 649 -5.72 -3.54 21.15
CA GLU A 649 -4.64 -3.14 20.24
C GLU A 649 -3.32 -2.92 20.98
N HIS A 650 -3.37 -2.20 22.10
CA HIS A 650 -2.20 -1.84 22.89
C HIS A 650 -1.50 -3.08 23.45
N HIS A 651 -2.27 -4.09 23.85
CA HIS A 651 -1.73 -5.35 24.33
C HIS A 651 -0.96 -6.10 23.24
N TYR A 652 -1.49 -6.15 22.00
CA TYR A 652 -0.77 -6.79 20.90
C TYR A 652 0.47 -6.00 20.46
N VAL A 653 0.37 -4.66 20.40
CA VAL A 653 1.50 -3.79 20.07
C VAL A 653 2.65 -4.01 21.07
N PHE A 654 2.37 -3.97 22.37
CA PHE A 654 3.39 -4.20 23.39
C PHE A 654 3.85 -5.65 23.46
N ALA A 655 2.97 -6.62 23.21
CA ALA A 655 3.36 -8.02 23.09
C ALA A 655 4.38 -8.24 21.95
N ASP A 656 4.18 -7.62 20.78
CA ASP A 656 5.15 -7.67 19.67
C ASP A 656 6.47 -6.99 20.08
N ALA A 657 6.40 -5.78 20.64
CA ALA A 657 7.59 -5.02 21.06
C ALA A 657 8.44 -5.77 22.09
N VAL A 658 7.82 -6.32 23.12
CA VAL A 658 8.51 -7.11 24.16
C VAL A 658 9.10 -8.40 23.57
N ARG A 659 8.46 -9.01 22.58
CA ARG A 659 9.03 -10.16 21.87
C ARG A 659 10.24 -9.80 21.01
N LEU A 660 10.27 -8.61 20.42
CA LEU A 660 11.46 -8.11 19.73
C LEU A 660 12.64 -7.94 20.70
N VAL A 661 12.39 -7.48 21.93
CA VAL A 661 13.42 -7.44 22.99
C VAL A 661 13.97 -8.85 23.26
N ILE A 662 13.09 -9.83 23.50
CA ILE A 662 13.49 -11.22 23.79
C ILE A 662 14.32 -11.80 22.63
N ALA A 663 13.86 -11.62 21.38
CA ALA A 663 14.56 -12.09 20.19
C ALA A 663 15.94 -11.43 20.06
N THR A 664 16.03 -10.12 20.22
CA THR A 664 17.28 -9.35 20.16
C THR A 664 18.27 -9.86 21.22
N CYS A 665 17.82 -9.99 22.46
CA CYS A 665 18.63 -10.52 23.55
C CYS A 665 19.13 -11.95 23.26
N ASN A 666 18.28 -12.83 22.72
CA ASN A 666 18.68 -14.17 22.32
C ASN A 666 19.77 -14.16 21.24
N ALA A 667 19.67 -13.27 20.25
CA ALA A 667 20.62 -13.18 19.14
C ALA A 667 22.04 -12.75 19.57
N ILE A 668 22.13 -11.96 20.64
CA ILE A 668 23.41 -11.46 21.17
C ILE A 668 23.92 -12.29 22.37
N SER A 669 23.06 -13.10 22.98
CA SER A 669 23.43 -14.00 24.09
C SER A 669 24.42 -15.06 23.60
N GLY A 670 25.68 -14.95 24.04
CA GLY A 670 26.78 -15.84 23.65
C GLY A 670 27.84 -15.19 22.75
N LYS A 671 27.64 -13.95 22.29
CA LYS A 671 28.59 -13.22 21.42
C LYS A 671 29.27 -12.02 22.09
N SER A 672 28.92 -11.70 23.34
CA SER A 672 29.33 -10.45 24.00
C SER A 672 30.06 -10.67 25.33
N PRO A 673 30.91 -9.72 25.77
CA PRO A 673 31.59 -9.75 27.07
C PRO A 673 30.64 -9.77 28.27
N THR A 674 31.18 -10.09 29.45
CA THR A 674 30.42 -10.33 30.69
C THR A 674 29.46 -9.19 31.06
N LEU A 675 29.89 -7.94 31.02
CA LEU A 675 29.06 -6.77 31.41
C LEU A 675 27.84 -6.57 30.48
N VAL A 676 28.04 -6.76 29.18
CA VAL A 676 26.96 -6.68 28.18
C VAL A 676 26.00 -7.87 28.35
N SER A 677 26.54 -9.04 28.71
CA SER A 677 25.77 -10.23 29.00
C SER A 677 24.82 -10.04 30.19
N GLU A 678 25.27 -9.43 31.29
CA GLU A 678 24.44 -9.14 32.46
C GLU A 678 23.27 -8.21 32.12
N LYS A 679 23.55 -7.04 31.50
CA LYS A 679 22.50 -6.10 31.06
C LYS A 679 21.50 -6.74 30.10
N CYS A 680 21.98 -7.57 29.19
CA CYS A 680 21.15 -8.32 28.24
C CYS A 680 20.23 -9.32 28.96
N GLN A 681 20.75 -10.07 29.92
CA GLN A 681 19.98 -11.02 30.72
C GLN A 681 18.90 -10.33 31.56
N GLU A 682 19.23 -9.21 32.20
CA GLU A 682 18.28 -8.40 32.96
C GLU A 682 17.13 -7.90 32.08
N LEU A 683 17.47 -7.28 30.94
CA LEU A 683 16.50 -6.77 29.96
C LEU A 683 15.62 -7.90 29.43
N GLN A 684 16.22 -9.05 29.11
CA GLN A 684 15.48 -10.23 28.64
C GLN A 684 14.52 -10.77 29.69
N GLN A 685 14.97 -10.94 30.93
CA GLN A 685 14.12 -11.49 31.99
C GLN A 685 12.93 -10.57 32.26
N ARG A 686 13.19 -9.26 32.30
CA ARG A 686 12.14 -8.24 32.44
C ARG A 686 11.12 -8.33 31.30
N ALA A 687 11.58 -8.46 30.06
CA ALA A 687 10.71 -8.64 28.90
C ALA A 687 9.86 -9.92 29.01
N LYS A 688 10.44 -11.06 29.40
CA LYS A 688 9.70 -12.32 29.62
C LYS A 688 8.61 -12.19 30.68
N ASP A 689 8.91 -11.50 31.78
CA ASP A 689 7.95 -11.26 32.86
C ASP A 689 6.79 -10.37 32.40
N LEU A 690 7.10 -9.30 31.65
CA LEU A 690 6.09 -8.39 31.09
C LEU A 690 5.18 -9.09 30.08
N PHE A 691 5.74 -9.90 29.19
CA PHE A 691 4.96 -10.67 28.22
C PHE A 691 3.98 -11.63 28.92
N THR A 692 4.44 -12.33 29.96
CA THR A 692 3.60 -13.22 30.77
C THR A 692 2.46 -12.45 31.44
N LYS A 693 2.73 -11.24 31.96
CA LYS A 693 1.71 -10.38 32.56
C LYS A 693 0.66 -9.92 31.54
N ILE A 694 1.09 -9.56 30.32
CA ILE A 694 0.18 -9.22 29.21
C ILE A 694 -0.79 -10.38 28.91
N GLN A 695 -0.27 -11.60 28.75
CA GLN A 695 -1.11 -12.77 28.45
C GLN A 695 -2.08 -13.11 29.60
N ARG A 696 -1.62 -12.96 30.85
CA ARG A 696 -2.48 -13.16 32.02
C ARG A 696 -3.62 -12.14 32.06
N HIS A 697 -3.32 -10.86 31.89
CA HIS A 697 -4.35 -9.81 31.88
C HIS A 697 -5.36 -10.02 30.74
N ALA A 698 -4.90 -10.39 29.55
CA ALA A 698 -5.79 -10.74 28.44
C ALA A 698 -6.75 -11.90 28.78
N THR A 699 -6.26 -12.91 29.49
CA THR A 699 -7.09 -14.03 29.97
C THR A 699 -8.15 -13.56 30.97
N GLU A 700 -7.78 -12.65 31.87
CA GLU A 700 -8.72 -12.06 32.83
C GLU A 700 -9.79 -11.22 32.12
N GLN A 701 -9.40 -10.41 31.13
CA GLN A 701 -10.33 -9.62 30.30
C GLN A 701 -11.29 -10.50 29.51
N GLN A 702 -10.80 -11.59 28.91
CA GLN A 702 -11.59 -12.55 28.14
C GLN A 702 -12.76 -13.14 28.94
N VAL A 703 -12.53 -13.53 30.19
CA VAL A 703 -13.53 -14.20 31.04
C VAL A 703 -14.70 -13.27 31.41
N ARG A 704 -14.46 -11.96 31.45
CA ARG A 704 -15.44 -10.94 31.82
C ARG A 704 -16.41 -10.59 30.69
N ARG A 705 -16.03 -10.82 29.42
CA ARG A 705 -16.86 -10.46 28.26
C ARG A 705 -18.11 -11.36 28.15
N LYS A 706 -19.28 -10.77 28.37
CA LYS A 706 -20.59 -11.45 28.30
C LYS A 706 -21.64 -10.53 27.68
N ALA A 707 -22.62 -11.11 26.99
CA ALA A 707 -23.70 -10.38 26.33
C ALA A 707 -24.46 -9.40 27.25
N PRO A 708 -24.79 -9.74 28.52
CA PRO A 708 -25.44 -8.78 29.41
C PRO A 708 -24.61 -7.52 29.69
N GLY A 709 -23.27 -7.64 29.73
CA GLY A 709 -22.38 -6.50 29.91
C GLY A 709 -22.39 -5.57 28.69
N VAL A 710 -22.44 -6.13 27.47
CA VAL A 710 -22.59 -5.34 26.23
C VAL A 710 -23.92 -4.60 26.23
N ARG A 711 -25.01 -5.26 26.62
CA ARG A 711 -26.33 -4.62 26.70
C ARG A 711 -26.35 -3.52 27.75
N GLN A 712 -25.69 -3.71 28.89
CA GLN A 712 -25.53 -2.69 29.91
C GLN A 712 -24.77 -1.47 29.37
N LEU A 713 -23.62 -1.70 28.71
CA LEU A 713 -22.82 -0.65 28.08
C LEU A 713 -23.64 0.15 27.06
N MET A 714 -24.40 -0.50 26.18
CA MET A 714 -25.25 0.20 25.22
C MET A 714 -26.35 1.04 25.89
N ALA A 715 -26.75 0.69 27.10
CA ALA A 715 -27.76 1.39 27.90
C ALA A 715 -27.17 2.49 28.80
N GLU A 716 -25.86 2.72 28.79
CA GLU A 716 -25.20 3.81 29.54
C GLU A 716 -25.41 5.19 28.91
N ASP A 717 -25.87 5.26 27.64
CA ASP A 717 -26.42 6.50 27.10
C ASP A 717 -27.54 7.00 28.02
N ASP A 718 -27.67 8.32 28.19
CA ASP A 718 -28.64 8.98 29.09
C ASP A 718 -30.13 8.71 28.74
N GLY A 719 -30.40 7.70 27.90
CA GLY A 719 -31.70 7.14 27.60
C GLY A 719 -32.31 7.65 26.31
N GLU A 720 -31.68 8.60 25.63
CA GLU A 720 -32.26 9.26 24.45
C GLU A 720 -32.07 8.46 23.17
N VAL A 721 -30.82 8.14 22.80
CA VAL A 721 -30.51 7.38 21.58
C VAL A 721 -30.84 5.90 21.79
N TRP A 722 -30.46 5.36 22.95
CA TRP A 722 -30.70 3.96 23.30
C TRP A 722 -32.18 3.58 23.21
N LYS A 723 -33.10 4.45 23.65
CA LYS A 723 -34.54 4.20 23.61
C LYS A 723 -35.07 4.08 22.18
N GLU A 724 -34.58 4.90 21.26
CA GLU A 724 -35.02 4.84 19.86
C GLU A 724 -34.52 3.56 19.16
N LEU A 725 -33.37 3.03 19.56
CA LEU A 725 -32.85 1.76 19.02
C LEU A 725 -33.67 0.54 19.42
N GLN A 726 -34.36 0.58 20.57
CA GLN A 726 -35.17 -0.54 21.03
C GLN A 726 -36.36 -0.84 20.11
N VAL A 727 -36.76 0.12 19.26
CA VAL A 727 -37.87 -0.04 18.31
C VAL A 727 -37.55 -1.07 17.22
N PHE A 728 -36.27 -1.34 16.94
CA PHE A 728 -35.85 -2.33 15.94
C PHE A 728 -35.91 -3.79 16.42
N GLY A 729 -36.39 -4.04 17.65
CA GLY A 729 -36.67 -5.38 18.16
C GLY A 729 -35.71 -5.84 19.28
N GLY A 730 -36.29 -6.35 20.38
CA GLY A 730 -35.52 -6.79 21.55
C GLY A 730 -34.70 -8.06 21.33
N LYS A 731 -35.23 -9.01 20.54
CA LYS A 731 -34.55 -10.28 20.25
C LYS A 731 -33.34 -10.06 19.33
N GLU A 732 -33.49 -9.18 18.35
CA GLU A 732 -32.45 -8.76 17.42
C GLU A 732 -31.32 -8.04 18.15
N MET A 733 -31.65 -7.18 19.12
CA MET A 733 -30.69 -6.54 20.01
C MET A 733 -29.93 -7.54 20.88
N ASP A 734 -30.61 -8.54 21.44
CA ASP A 734 -29.97 -9.60 22.24
C ASP A 734 -28.98 -10.41 21.40
N GLY A 735 -29.37 -10.81 20.19
CA GLY A 735 -28.48 -11.51 19.26
C GLY A 735 -27.25 -10.67 18.87
N PHE A 736 -27.43 -9.36 18.64
CA PHE A 736 -26.32 -8.44 18.40
C PHE A 736 -25.35 -8.38 19.59
N CYS A 737 -25.89 -8.25 20.82
CA CYS A 737 -25.05 -8.22 22.03
C CYS A 737 -24.28 -9.52 22.25
N GLU A 738 -24.87 -10.67 21.91
CA GLU A 738 -24.22 -11.98 21.93
C GLU A 738 -23.05 -12.06 20.95
N ASP A 739 -23.26 -11.64 19.69
CA ASP A 739 -22.24 -11.64 18.65
C ASP A 739 -21.08 -10.69 19.00
N VAL A 740 -21.38 -9.49 19.50
CA VAL A 740 -20.38 -8.51 19.97
C VAL A 740 -19.56 -9.06 21.13
N ALA A 741 -20.21 -9.62 22.16
CA ALA A 741 -19.51 -10.18 23.31
C ALA A 741 -18.60 -11.35 22.91
N LYS A 742 -19.06 -12.19 21.99
CA LYS A 742 -18.28 -13.31 21.44
C LYS A 742 -17.06 -12.81 20.67
N ALA A 743 -17.21 -11.80 19.83
CA ALA A 743 -16.12 -11.23 19.04
C ALA A 743 -15.04 -10.59 19.94
N ALA A 744 -15.45 -9.82 20.94
CA ALA A 744 -14.53 -9.24 21.93
C ALA A 744 -13.76 -10.33 22.67
N LYS A 745 -14.47 -11.35 23.16
CA LYS A 745 -13.86 -12.51 23.82
C LYS A 745 -12.81 -13.20 22.93
N GLU A 746 -13.13 -13.39 21.67
CA GLU A 746 -12.24 -14.04 20.71
C GLU A 746 -10.96 -13.23 20.45
N GLY A 747 -11.06 -11.89 20.36
CA GLY A 747 -9.90 -11.01 20.24
C GLY A 747 -8.92 -11.12 21.41
N TRP A 748 -9.43 -11.11 22.65
CA TRP A 748 -8.63 -11.30 23.86
C TRP A 748 -8.00 -12.69 23.95
N GLU A 749 -8.73 -13.73 23.55
CA GLU A 749 -8.22 -15.11 23.50
C GLU A 749 -6.95 -15.23 22.64
N GLY A 750 -6.89 -14.44 21.56
CA GLY A 750 -5.78 -14.45 20.62
C GLY A 750 -4.42 -14.11 21.22
N LEU A 751 -4.36 -13.28 22.27
CA LEU A 751 -3.11 -12.97 22.97
C LEU A 751 -2.51 -14.20 23.65
N GLY A 752 -3.35 -15.13 24.12
CA GLY A 752 -2.90 -16.42 24.62
C GLY A 752 -2.33 -17.34 23.53
N ARG A 753 -2.66 -17.10 22.26
CA ARG A 753 -2.16 -17.86 21.10
C ARG A 753 -0.84 -17.31 20.55
N VAL A 754 -0.44 -16.11 20.97
CA VAL A 754 0.86 -15.50 20.63
C VAL A 754 1.97 -16.33 21.27
N LYS A 755 2.89 -16.86 20.45
CA LYS A 755 3.91 -17.80 20.91
C LYS A 755 5.11 -17.09 21.54
N PHE A 756 5.70 -17.72 22.56
CA PHE A 756 7.02 -17.35 23.06
C PHE A 756 8.10 -17.51 21.98
N VAL A 757 9.13 -16.69 22.09
CA VAL A 757 10.36 -16.82 21.29
C VAL A 757 11.26 -17.83 21.99
N TRP A 758 11.33 -19.06 21.47
CA TRP A 758 12.22 -20.09 22.00
C TRP A 758 13.64 -19.87 21.49
N ASN A 759 14.64 -20.23 22.30
CA ASN A 759 16.02 -20.35 21.82
C ASN A 759 16.03 -21.42 20.72
N GLN A 760 16.35 -21.02 19.48
CA GLN A 760 16.82 -22.00 18.51
C GLN A 760 18.23 -22.40 18.98
N LEU A 761 18.29 -23.54 19.66
CA LEU A 761 19.54 -24.26 19.92
C LEU A 761 20.10 -24.81 18.61
#